data_AF-A0A2N2KFN7-F1
#
_entry.id   AF-A0A2N2KFN7-F1
#
_cell.length_a   1.000
_cell.length_b   1.000
_cell.length_c   1.000
_cell.angle_alpha   90.00
_cell.angle_beta   90.00
_cell.angle_gamma   90.00
#
_symmetry.space_group_name_H-M   'P 1'
#
loop_
_entity.id
_entity.type
_entity.pdbx_description
1 polymer ?
#
loop_
_entity_poly.entity_id
_entity_poly.type
_entity_poly.pdbx_seq_one_letter_code
_entity_poly.pdbx_strand_id
1 'polypeptide(L)'
;MNNLALEITKEGIAVVTVDCPDGKVNKISSGLLREVAANLQSISNDPKVAGMVIVSGKQDNFVVGAAIDELQAMRTKEEVVAYIALGHSILNDLENMKIPVVACIAGNCLGGGLELALACNYRMAVNSPQTVLGFPEVQLGLLPAGGGTQRLPRLIGLTAALPMLLTAKNLRAKKAKKAGLVDELIAPYGAKETAVKKALELARKGSSKRKRQRSFVSFLLESNPVGRAVVFAQARKMIARQTYGCYPAPYAIIEAVEEGQKHGKAAGLKKEIELLAKLVVSSQSKALMSLFFGMADMKKNPQKELARKVGKLAIIGTGLMGQGIAAVSASVSDTILLKDVSLDAAARGMKEIWKGLDKKARSGAIVPFERDVQYGKLVPTDTYSLFKNTELVVEAVFEDLALKKRVLSDVEEAADENTIFASNTSAIPIADIAAGCRRPQNVIGMHYFSPVPRMPLLEIITTDKTAPWVAATALEMGISQGKTCIVVKDGPGFYTTRILSPMLNEVVLLLEEGAIPNDIDLAMRRFGYPVGPVALLDEVGIDVGAHVAEVLSPLFVQRGMAGSDSLPQLFAHGYYGKKNRKGFYRYDGKKKKGQKIPNAEVYALIGGAPRRKFDAELIQQRVSLMMINEALICLQEGIISCPRDGDIGAVFGLGFPPFEGGPFRYIDRIGPARILEMLESLQKTYGGRFHPPQILQDIVRSGRRFHDE
;
A
#
# COMPACT_ATOMS: atom_id res chain seq x y z
N MET A 1 0.53 -15.50 -30.33
CA MET A 1 0.81 -16.62 -29.41
C MET A 1 -0.44 -16.82 -28.55
N ASN A 2 -0.83 -18.06 -28.28
CA ASN A 2 -2.04 -18.35 -27.51
C ASN A 2 -1.77 -18.13 -26.01
N ASN A 3 -2.77 -17.66 -25.27
CA ASN A 3 -2.73 -17.51 -23.81
C ASN A 3 -3.05 -18.82 -23.07
N LEU A 4 -3.55 -19.83 -23.81
CA LEU A 4 -3.92 -21.14 -23.29
C LEU A 4 -3.23 -22.26 -24.07
N ALA A 5 -2.86 -23.32 -23.34
CA ALA A 5 -2.56 -24.63 -23.92
C ALA A 5 -3.60 -25.66 -23.43
N LEU A 6 -4.12 -26.48 -24.36
CA LEU A 6 -5.09 -27.53 -24.08
C LEU A 6 -4.46 -28.90 -24.38
N GLU A 7 -4.51 -29.80 -23.40
CA GLU A 7 -4.07 -31.19 -23.50
C GLU A 7 -5.19 -32.11 -23.03
N ILE A 8 -5.55 -33.16 -23.78
CA ILE A 8 -6.50 -34.17 -23.32
C ILE A 8 -5.71 -35.43 -22.94
N THR A 9 -5.80 -35.85 -21.68
CA THR A 9 -5.10 -37.06 -21.21
C THR A 9 -5.71 -38.33 -21.80
N LYS A 10 -5.00 -39.45 -21.71
CA LYS A 10 -5.49 -40.77 -22.16
C LYS A 10 -6.79 -41.20 -21.47
N GLU A 11 -7.00 -40.73 -20.24
CA GLU A 11 -8.18 -40.98 -19.41
C GLU A 11 -9.32 -39.99 -19.66
N GLY A 12 -9.22 -39.13 -20.68
CA GLY A 12 -10.27 -38.19 -21.07
C GLY A 12 -10.37 -36.96 -20.18
N ILE A 13 -9.27 -36.51 -19.55
CA ILE A 13 -9.26 -35.28 -18.77
C ILE A 13 -8.66 -34.15 -19.60
N ALA A 14 -9.43 -33.07 -19.81
CA ALA A 14 -8.95 -31.85 -20.45
C ALA A 14 -8.13 -31.04 -19.43
N VAL A 15 -6.84 -30.82 -19.71
CA VAL A 15 -5.96 -29.94 -18.95
C VAL A 15 -5.84 -28.61 -19.69
N VAL A 16 -6.42 -27.57 -19.12
CA VAL A 16 -6.31 -26.20 -19.58
C VAL A 16 -5.20 -25.51 -18.79
N THR A 17 -4.09 -25.21 -19.46
CA THR A 17 -2.96 -24.49 -18.89
C THR A 17 -3.04 -23.02 -19.28
N VAL A 18 -3.23 -22.14 -18.30
CA VAL A 18 -3.16 -20.68 -18.51
C VAL A 18 -1.71 -20.24 -18.48
N ASP A 19 -1.21 -19.68 -19.56
CA ASP A 19 0.17 -19.20 -19.67
C ASP A 19 0.24 -18.01 -20.63
N CYS A 20 0.02 -16.80 -20.10
CA CYS A 20 0.10 -15.58 -20.90
C CYS A 20 1.56 -15.32 -21.34
N PRO A 21 1.88 -15.33 -22.65
CA PRO A 21 3.26 -15.30 -23.14
C PRO A 21 3.98 -13.98 -22.81
N ASP A 22 3.26 -12.86 -22.89
CA ASP A 22 3.83 -11.50 -22.76
C ASP A 22 3.93 -11.01 -21.30
N GLY A 23 3.67 -11.88 -20.32
CA GLY A 23 3.57 -11.49 -18.91
C GLY A 23 4.33 -12.41 -17.95
N LYS A 24 4.91 -11.81 -16.90
CA LYS A 24 5.39 -12.56 -15.71
C LYS A 24 4.24 -13.21 -14.92
N VAL A 25 3.01 -12.76 -15.16
CA VAL A 25 1.79 -13.19 -14.47
C VAL A 25 0.67 -13.43 -15.48
N ASN A 26 -0.22 -14.36 -15.13
CA ASN A 26 -1.45 -14.60 -15.88
C ASN A 26 -2.52 -13.59 -15.50
N LYS A 27 -3.13 -12.94 -16.50
CA LYS A 27 -4.17 -11.92 -16.34
C LYS A 27 -5.39 -12.28 -17.19
N ILE A 28 -6.58 -11.92 -16.73
CA ILE A 28 -7.82 -12.00 -17.51
C ILE A 28 -7.86 -10.81 -18.47
N SER A 29 -7.34 -11.00 -19.69
CA SER A 29 -7.44 -10.07 -20.82
C SER A 29 -8.64 -10.42 -21.71
N SER A 30 -9.08 -9.47 -22.55
CA SER A 30 -10.08 -9.74 -23.59
C SER A 30 -9.65 -10.87 -24.55
N GLY A 31 -8.35 -11.01 -24.78
CA GLY A 31 -7.77 -12.12 -25.55
C GLY A 31 -7.98 -13.47 -24.87
N LEU A 32 -7.58 -13.57 -23.60
CA LEU A 32 -7.74 -14.80 -22.81
C LEU A 32 -9.23 -15.20 -22.70
N LEU A 33 -10.13 -14.25 -22.45
CA LEU A 33 -11.57 -14.53 -22.37
C LEU A 33 -12.11 -15.16 -23.67
N ARG A 34 -11.73 -14.64 -24.84
CA ARG A 34 -12.13 -15.20 -26.13
C ARG A 34 -11.58 -16.61 -26.35
N GLU A 35 -10.32 -16.84 -26.00
CA GLU A 35 -9.71 -18.18 -26.08
C GLU A 35 -10.40 -19.17 -25.13
N VAL A 36 -10.70 -18.77 -23.89
CA VAL A 36 -11.44 -19.61 -22.94
C VAL A 36 -12.81 -19.96 -23.53
N ALA A 37 -13.57 -18.98 -24.04
CA ALA A 37 -14.90 -19.21 -24.61
C ALA A 37 -14.87 -20.26 -25.74
N ALA A 38 -13.94 -20.13 -26.68
CA ALA A 38 -13.79 -21.06 -27.80
C ALA A 38 -13.42 -22.48 -27.33
N ASN A 39 -12.48 -22.59 -26.38
CA ASN A 39 -12.05 -23.89 -25.84
C ASN A 39 -13.14 -24.55 -24.99
N LEU A 40 -13.89 -23.79 -24.18
CA LEU A 40 -14.99 -24.35 -23.37
C LEU A 40 -16.07 -24.99 -24.24
N GLN A 41 -16.41 -24.37 -25.37
CA GLN A 41 -17.36 -24.94 -26.31
C GLN A 41 -16.83 -26.24 -26.92
N SER A 42 -15.56 -26.29 -27.32
CA SER A 42 -14.92 -27.50 -27.84
C SER A 42 -14.90 -28.62 -26.80
N ILE A 43 -14.52 -28.32 -25.57
CA ILE A 43 -14.43 -29.28 -24.46
C ILE A 43 -15.83 -29.81 -24.11
N SER A 44 -16.84 -28.94 -24.06
CA SER A 44 -18.20 -29.32 -23.71
C SER A 44 -18.87 -30.21 -24.78
N ASN A 45 -18.42 -30.13 -26.02
CA ASN A 45 -18.99 -30.89 -27.14
C ASN A 45 -18.24 -32.20 -27.43
N ASP A 46 -17.06 -32.42 -26.83
CA ASP A 46 -16.28 -33.63 -27.03
C ASP A 46 -16.73 -34.75 -26.06
N PRO A 47 -17.38 -35.82 -26.55
CA PRO A 47 -17.85 -36.91 -25.70
C PRO A 47 -16.72 -37.72 -25.06
N LYS A 48 -15.46 -37.55 -25.52
CA LYS A 48 -14.28 -38.21 -24.93
C LYS A 48 -13.80 -37.51 -23.66
N VAL A 49 -14.24 -36.28 -23.40
CA VAL A 49 -13.84 -35.54 -22.22
C VAL A 49 -14.77 -35.85 -21.06
N ALA A 50 -14.22 -36.51 -20.03
CA ALA A 50 -14.92 -36.87 -18.81
C ALA A 50 -14.77 -35.84 -17.69
N GLY A 51 -13.81 -34.92 -17.78
CA GLY A 51 -13.52 -33.91 -16.77
C GLY A 51 -12.51 -32.87 -17.24
N MET A 52 -12.39 -31.78 -16.50
CA MET A 52 -11.47 -30.69 -16.83
C MET A 52 -10.66 -30.23 -15.61
N VAL A 53 -9.40 -29.88 -15.83
CA VAL A 53 -8.51 -29.25 -14.84
C VAL A 53 -7.99 -27.95 -15.41
N ILE A 54 -8.05 -26.88 -14.63
CA ILE A 54 -7.39 -25.61 -14.94
C ILE A 54 -6.13 -25.51 -14.07
N VAL A 55 -4.99 -25.34 -14.73
CA VAL A 55 -3.67 -25.13 -14.11
C VAL A 55 -3.04 -23.85 -14.64
N SER A 56 -1.99 -23.39 -13.97
CA SER A 56 -1.16 -22.28 -14.46
C SER A 56 0.17 -22.80 -14.99
N GLY A 57 0.64 -22.22 -16.10
CA GLY A 57 2.01 -22.39 -16.60
C GLY A 57 3.05 -21.54 -15.87
N LYS A 58 2.62 -20.58 -15.04
CA LYS A 58 3.52 -19.73 -14.22
C LYS A 58 3.82 -20.39 -12.87
N GLN A 59 5.05 -20.23 -12.39
CA GLN A 59 5.49 -20.83 -11.11
C GLN A 59 4.84 -20.15 -9.88
N ASP A 60 4.74 -18.82 -9.90
CA ASP A 60 4.40 -18.03 -8.70
C ASP A 60 2.95 -17.54 -8.65
N ASN A 61 2.16 -17.82 -9.68
CA ASN A 61 0.78 -17.36 -9.76
C ASN A 61 -0.13 -18.28 -10.55
N PHE A 62 -1.40 -18.30 -10.15
CA PHE A 62 -2.47 -18.95 -10.89
C PHE A 62 -2.99 -17.99 -11.95
N VAL A 63 -3.72 -16.96 -11.50
CA VAL A 63 -4.22 -15.82 -12.27
C VAL A 63 -4.39 -14.66 -11.28
N VAL A 64 -3.89 -13.45 -11.61
CA VAL A 64 -3.77 -12.33 -10.65
C VAL A 64 -4.79 -11.20 -10.83
N GLY A 65 -5.82 -11.41 -11.65
CA GLY A 65 -6.93 -10.46 -11.84
C GLY A 65 -7.15 -10.10 -13.30
N ALA A 66 -8.03 -9.12 -13.55
CA ALA A 66 -8.27 -8.56 -14.87
C ALA A 66 -7.09 -7.72 -15.38
N ALA A 67 -7.01 -7.53 -16.70
CA ALA A 67 -6.16 -6.53 -17.32
C ALA A 67 -6.66 -5.13 -16.93
N ILE A 68 -6.11 -4.59 -15.83
CA ILE A 68 -6.47 -3.26 -15.32
C ILE A 68 -6.18 -2.17 -16.35
N ASP A 69 -5.19 -2.39 -17.21
CA ASP A 69 -4.83 -1.55 -18.35
C ASP A 69 -5.96 -1.46 -19.38
N GLU A 70 -6.61 -2.59 -19.70
CA GLU A 70 -7.80 -2.59 -20.56
C GLU A 70 -8.96 -1.83 -19.89
N LEU A 71 -9.20 -2.06 -18.58
CA LEU A 71 -10.26 -1.36 -17.84
C LEU A 71 -10.01 0.15 -17.71
N GLN A 72 -8.76 0.57 -17.55
CA GLN A 72 -8.40 1.99 -17.47
C GLN A 72 -8.59 2.69 -18.82
N ALA A 73 -8.35 1.98 -19.93
CA ALA A 73 -8.54 2.51 -21.28
C ALA A 73 -10.00 2.70 -21.66
N MET A 74 -10.94 2.00 -20.99
CA MET A 74 -12.38 2.14 -21.25
C MET A 74 -12.88 3.50 -20.79
N ARG A 75 -13.55 4.22 -21.71
CA ARG A 75 -14.02 5.60 -21.48
C ARG A 75 -15.52 5.68 -21.28
N THR A 76 -16.25 4.70 -21.79
CA THR A 76 -17.71 4.68 -21.78
C THR A 76 -18.25 3.56 -20.91
N LYS A 77 -19.49 3.70 -20.43
CA LYS A 77 -20.12 2.66 -19.61
C LYS A 77 -20.44 1.44 -20.46
N GLU A 78 -20.73 1.65 -21.73
CA GLU A 78 -21.15 0.64 -22.70
C GLU A 78 -20.01 -0.35 -23.00
N GLU A 79 -18.78 0.16 -23.17
CA GLU A 79 -17.56 -0.67 -23.29
C GLU A 79 -17.39 -1.59 -22.07
N VAL A 80 -17.51 -1.01 -20.87
CA VAL A 80 -17.38 -1.74 -19.61
C VAL A 80 -18.46 -2.82 -19.47
N VAL A 81 -19.70 -2.49 -19.82
CA VAL A 81 -20.83 -3.43 -19.78
C VAL A 81 -20.58 -4.63 -20.71
N ALA A 82 -20.15 -4.39 -21.95
CA ALA A 82 -19.90 -5.44 -22.92
C ALA A 82 -18.77 -6.39 -22.45
N TYR A 83 -17.67 -5.82 -21.94
CA TYR A 83 -16.54 -6.59 -21.42
C TYR A 83 -16.96 -7.51 -20.25
N ILE A 84 -17.68 -6.97 -19.27
CA ILE A 84 -18.10 -7.72 -18.10
C ILE A 84 -19.16 -8.78 -18.47
N ALA A 85 -20.10 -8.43 -19.35
CA ALA A 85 -21.15 -9.35 -19.78
C ALA A 85 -20.55 -10.61 -20.45
N LEU A 86 -19.51 -10.44 -21.27
CA LEU A 86 -18.76 -11.56 -21.85
C LEU A 86 -18.12 -12.42 -20.77
N GLY A 87 -17.41 -11.80 -19.81
CA GLY A 87 -16.81 -12.53 -18.68
C GLY A 87 -17.84 -13.30 -17.85
N HIS A 88 -19.00 -12.71 -17.59
CA HIS A 88 -20.12 -13.37 -16.92
C HIS A 88 -20.64 -14.58 -17.70
N SER A 89 -20.84 -14.46 -19.01
CA SER A 89 -21.27 -15.57 -19.86
C SER A 89 -20.31 -16.75 -19.72
N ILE A 90 -19.01 -16.50 -19.93
CA ILE A 90 -17.97 -17.52 -19.89
C ILE A 90 -17.93 -18.24 -18.53
N LEU A 91 -17.96 -17.48 -17.43
CA LEU A 91 -17.93 -18.07 -16.09
C LEU A 91 -19.23 -18.80 -15.72
N ASN A 92 -20.36 -18.38 -16.27
CA ASN A 92 -21.62 -19.12 -16.11
C ASN A 92 -21.61 -20.42 -16.93
N ASP A 93 -21.07 -20.41 -18.14
CA ASP A 93 -20.92 -21.60 -18.98
C ASP A 93 -20.00 -22.62 -18.29
N LEU A 94 -18.88 -22.15 -17.74
CA LEU A 94 -17.94 -22.95 -16.95
C LEU A 94 -18.62 -23.61 -15.73
N GLU A 95 -19.43 -22.86 -15.00
CA GLU A 95 -20.13 -23.34 -13.80
C GLU A 95 -21.24 -24.36 -14.14
N ASN A 96 -21.82 -24.26 -15.34
CA ASN A 96 -22.91 -25.11 -15.81
C ASN A 96 -22.43 -26.32 -16.64
N MET A 97 -21.12 -26.51 -16.81
CA MET A 97 -20.58 -27.69 -17.48
C MET A 97 -21.08 -28.98 -16.82
N LYS A 98 -21.43 -29.97 -17.65
CA LYS A 98 -21.91 -31.28 -17.18
C LYS A 98 -20.78 -32.18 -16.67
N ILE A 99 -19.55 -31.86 -17.04
CA ILE A 99 -18.32 -32.53 -16.58
C ILE A 99 -17.75 -31.80 -15.36
N PRO A 100 -17.08 -32.50 -14.43
CA PRO A 100 -16.43 -31.87 -13.29
C PRO A 100 -15.23 -31.02 -13.73
N VAL A 101 -15.16 -29.81 -13.17
CA VAL A 101 -14.09 -28.84 -13.38
C VAL A 101 -13.31 -28.61 -12.09
N VAL A 102 -12.00 -28.84 -12.12
CA VAL A 102 -11.09 -28.67 -10.98
C VAL A 102 -10.15 -27.48 -11.23
N ALA A 103 -10.16 -26.50 -10.33
CA ALA A 103 -9.14 -25.46 -10.29
C ALA A 103 -7.94 -25.93 -9.44
N CYS A 104 -6.76 -26.02 -10.05
CA CYS A 104 -5.49 -26.32 -9.38
C CYS A 104 -4.73 -25.02 -9.11
N ILE A 105 -4.87 -24.49 -7.90
CA ILE A 105 -4.41 -23.15 -7.52
C ILE A 105 -3.00 -23.24 -6.93
N ALA A 106 -2.01 -22.77 -7.69
CA ALA A 106 -0.65 -22.54 -7.24
C ALA A 106 -0.34 -21.03 -7.22
N GLY A 107 0.25 -20.53 -6.14
CA GLY A 107 0.62 -19.11 -6.03
C GLY A 107 -0.58 -18.16 -5.90
N ASN A 108 -0.40 -16.93 -6.36
CA ASN A 108 -1.42 -15.88 -6.27
C ASN A 108 -2.66 -16.19 -7.15
N CYS A 109 -3.84 -16.19 -6.54
CA CYS A 109 -5.15 -16.37 -7.17
C CYS A 109 -6.04 -15.20 -6.72
N LEU A 110 -5.96 -14.10 -7.46
CA LEU A 110 -6.51 -12.81 -7.05
C LEU A 110 -7.54 -12.31 -8.04
N GLY A 111 -8.56 -11.63 -7.52
CA GLY A 111 -9.62 -10.99 -8.30
C GLY A 111 -10.28 -11.93 -9.30
N GLY A 112 -10.29 -11.56 -10.59
CA GLY A 112 -10.78 -12.40 -11.68
C GLY A 112 -10.22 -13.84 -11.70
N GLY A 113 -9.00 -14.07 -11.22
CA GLY A 113 -8.45 -15.42 -11.06
C GLY A 113 -9.16 -16.24 -9.98
N LEU A 114 -9.58 -15.59 -8.90
CA LEU A 114 -10.42 -16.20 -7.88
C LEU A 114 -11.86 -16.39 -8.38
N GLU A 115 -12.37 -15.49 -9.22
CA GLU A 115 -13.69 -15.64 -9.85
C GLU A 115 -13.75 -16.84 -10.78
N LEU A 116 -12.67 -17.07 -11.56
CA LEU A 116 -12.47 -18.27 -12.35
C LEU A 116 -12.49 -19.54 -11.48
N ALA A 117 -11.73 -19.54 -10.39
CA ALA A 117 -11.69 -20.66 -9.45
C ALA A 117 -13.05 -20.90 -8.74
N LEU A 118 -13.81 -19.83 -8.48
CA LEU A 118 -15.14 -19.90 -7.89
C LEU A 118 -16.19 -20.46 -8.85
N ALA A 119 -16.01 -20.29 -10.16
CA ALA A 119 -16.88 -20.89 -11.18
C ALA A 119 -16.62 -22.39 -11.36
N CYS A 120 -15.44 -22.90 -10.99
CA CYS A 120 -15.13 -24.33 -11.01
C CYS A 120 -15.92 -25.12 -9.95
N ASN A 121 -16.11 -26.43 -10.14
CA ASN A 121 -16.81 -27.25 -9.15
C ASN A 121 -15.94 -27.52 -7.92
N TYR A 122 -14.64 -27.73 -8.12
CA TYR A 122 -13.70 -28.12 -7.07
C TYR A 122 -12.44 -27.25 -7.08
N ARG A 123 -11.96 -26.83 -5.90
CA ARG A 123 -10.74 -26.02 -5.77
C ARG A 123 -9.69 -26.75 -4.95
N MET A 124 -8.57 -27.09 -5.59
CA MET A 124 -7.37 -27.61 -4.92
C MET A 124 -6.35 -26.49 -4.83
N ALA A 125 -5.73 -26.27 -3.67
CA ALA A 125 -4.70 -25.25 -3.51
C ALA A 125 -3.39 -25.83 -2.99
N VAL A 126 -2.29 -25.43 -3.60
CA VAL A 126 -0.95 -25.77 -3.12
C VAL A 126 -0.74 -25.17 -1.73
N ASN A 127 -0.33 -25.99 -0.77
CA ASN A 127 -0.07 -25.57 0.60
C ASN A 127 1.28 -24.87 0.73
N SER A 128 1.36 -23.64 0.24
CA SER A 128 2.57 -22.81 0.28
C SER A 128 2.29 -21.39 0.79
N PRO A 129 3.26 -20.69 1.40
CA PRO A 129 3.14 -19.26 1.70
C PRO A 129 2.95 -18.37 0.45
N GLN A 130 3.30 -18.83 -0.75
CA GLN A 130 3.06 -18.09 -1.99
C GLN A 130 1.59 -18.19 -2.44
N THR A 131 0.84 -19.19 -1.95
CA THR A 131 -0.55 -19.41 -2.34
C THR A 131 -1.49 -18.50 -1.56
N VAL A 132 -1.98 -17.46 -2.23
CA VAL A 132 -2.83 -16.40 -1.66
C VAL A 132 -4.08 -16.20 -2.51
N LEU A 133 -5.24 -16.21 -1.86
CA LEU A 133 -6.54 -16.02 -2.48
C LEU A 133 -7.20 -14.75 -1.94
N GLY A 134 -7.72 -13.89 -2.82
CA GLY A 134 -8.37 -12.65 -2.39
C GLY A 134 -8.91 -11.77 -3.52
N PHE A 135 -9.54 -10.67 -3.13
CA PHE A 135 -10.20 -9.70 -4.02
C PHE A 135 -9.60 -8.31 -3.82
N PRO A 136 -8.58 -7.90 -4.61
CA PRO A 136 -7.94 -6.61 -4.48
C PRO A 136 -8.73 -5.43 -5.09
N GLU A 137 -9.85 -5.68 -5.78
CA GLU A 137 -10.60 -4.71 -6.59
C GLU A 137 -10.98 -3.44 -5.82
N VAL A 138 -11.36 -3.59 -4.55
CA VAL A 138 -11.74 -2.44 -3.71
C VAL A 138 -10.58 -1.46 -3.50
N GLN A 139 -9.32 -1.92 -3.58
CA GLN A 139 -8.13 -1.07 -3.51
C GLN A 139 -7.95 -0.21 -4.77
N LEU A 140 -8.57 -0.60 -5.88
CA LEU A 140 -8.59 0.13 -7.16
C LEU A 140 -9.85 1.00 -7.30
N GLY A 141 -10.71 1.07 -6.27
CA GLY A 141 -12.01 1.73 -6.36
C GLY A 141 -13.06 0.93 -7.11
N LEU A 142 -12.81 -0.36 -7.36
CA LEU A 142 -13.68 -1.25 -8.13
C LEU A 142 -14.36 -2.30 -7.24
N LEU A 143 -15.19 -3.13 -7.87
CA LEU A 143 -15.79 -4.32 -7.28
C LEU A 143 -15.48 -5.56 -8.12
N PRO A 144 -15.44 -6.77 -7.53
CA PRO A 144 -15.33 -8.00 -8.29
C PRO A 144 -16.54 -8.19 -9.21
N ALA A 145 -16.31 -8.36 -10.50
CA ALA A 145 -17.36 -8.34 -11.52
C ALA A 145 -17.30 -9.53 -12.49
N GLY A 146 -16.59 -10.59 -12.14
CA GLY A 146 -16.74 -11.93 -12.71
C GLY A 146 -17.69 -12.79 -11.86
N GLY A 147 -18.70 -12.20 -11.22
CA GLY A 147 -19.59 -12.89 -10.28
C GLY A 147 -19.02 -13.14 -8.89
N GLY A 148 -17.90 -12.52 -8.51
CA GLY A 148 -17.28 -12.66 -7.20
C GLY A 148 -18.18 -12.22 -6.04
N THR A 149 -18.95 -11.13 -6.21
CA THR A 149 -19.92 -10.70 -5.18
C THR A 149 -21.09 -11.67 -5.05
N GLN A 150 -21.28 -12.55 -6.04
CA GLN A 150 -22.33 -13.54 -6.03
C GLN A 150 -21.88 -14.94 -5.59
N ARG A 151 -20.77 -15.44 -6.13
CA ARG A 151 -20.26 -16.80 -5.88
C ARG A 151 -19.65 -16.92 -4.49
N LEU A 152 -18.84 -15.94 -4.07
CA LEU A 152 -18.12 -16.01 -2.79
C LEU A 152 -19.07 -16.07 -1.59
N PRO A 153 -20.07 -15.17 -1.42
CA PRO A 153 -20.96 -15.22 -0.25
C PRO A 153 -21.82 -16.48 -0.20
N ARG A 154 -22.15 -17.06 -1.36
CA ARG A 154 -22.87 -18.34 -1.44
C ARG A 154 -22.01 -19.51 -1.01
N LEU A 155 -20.72 -19.50 -1.37
CA LEU A 155 -19.76 -20.54 -1.01
C LEU A 155 -19.39 -20.49 0.48
N ILE A 156 -18.93 -19.35 0.99
CA ILE A 156 -18.32 -19.26 2.33
C ILE A 156 -19.15 -18.47 3.35
N GLY A 157 -20.30 -17.92 2.95
CA GLY A 157 -21.15 -17.09 3.80
C GLY A 157 -20.79 -15.61 3.80
N LEU A 158 -21.76 -14.77 4.16
CA LEU A 158 -21.64 -13.31 4.16
C LEU A 158 -20.56 -12.84 5.14
N THR A 159 -20.54 -13.44 6.33
CA THR A 159 -19.61 -13.06 7.41
C THR A 159 -18.14 -13.30 7.06
N ALA A 160 -17.84 -14.33 6.26
CA ALA A 160 -16.49 -14.61 5.77
C ALA A 160 -16.17 -13.88 4.45
N ALA A 161 -17.16 -13.72 3.57
CA ALA A 161 -17.00 -13.10 2.27
C ALA A 161 -16.83 -11.57 2.33
N LEU A 162 -17.67 -10.86 3.10
CA LEU A 162 -17.66 -9.40 3.15
C LEU A 162 -16.29 -8.82 3.55
N PRO A 163 -15.54 -9.36 4.53
CA PRO A 163 -14.18 -8.89 4.79
C PRO A 163 -13.23 -9.05 3.58
N MET A 164 -13.34 -10.12 2.81
CA MET A 164 -12.51 -10.31 1.60
C MET A 164 -12.85 -9.25 0.54
N LEU A 165 -14.15 -9.01 0.30
CA LEU A 165 -14.62 -8.08 -0.72
C LEU A 165 -14.40 -6.61 -0.32
N LEU A 166 -14.67 -6.24 0.94
CA LEU A 166 -14.69 -4.83 1.38
C LEU A 166 -13.34 -4.30 1.84
N THR A 167 -12.40 -5.17 2.20
CA THR A 167 -11.10 -4.76 2.77
C THR A 167 -9.89 -5.39 2.07
N ALA A 168 -10.12 -6.05 0.93
CA ALA A 168 -9.11 -6.84 0.22
C ALA A 168 -8.38 -7.86 1.12
N LYS A 169 -9.11 -8.45 2.07
CA LYS A 169 -8.52 -9.40 3.01
C LYS A 169 -8.14 -10.69 2.27
N ASN A 170 -6.84 -10.94 2.21
CA ASN A 170 -6.28 -12.16 1.64
C ASN A 170 -6.37 -13.37 2.58
N LEU A 171 -6.63 -14.54 2.01
CA LEU A 171 -6.57 -15.83 2.68
C LEU A 171 -5.42 -16.68 2.12
N ARG A 172 -4.55 -17.16 3.01
CA ARG A 172 -3.54 -18.18 2.67
C ARG A 172 -4.19 -19.56 2.59
N ALA A 173 -3.57 -20.47 1.85
CA ALA A 173 -4.09 -21.82 1.56
C ALA A 173 -4.79 -22.51 2.76
N LYS A 174 -4.12 -22.63 3.92
CA LYS A 174 -4.71 -23.24 5.13
C LYS A 174 -5.97 -22.54 5.65
N LYS A 175 -5.97 -21.20 5.67
CA LYS A 175 -7.14 -20.41 6.09
C LYS A 175 -8.25 -20.47 5.05
N ALA A 176 -7.91 -20.50 3.77
CA ALA A 176 -8.86 -20.67 2.68
C ALA A 176 -9.57 -22.03 2.76
N LYS A 177 -8.85 -23.12 3.05
CA LYS A 177 -9.46 -24.44 3.31
C LYS A 177 -10.38 -24.42 4.53
N LYS A 178 -9.93 -23.83 5.65
CA LYS A 178 -10.76 -23.70 6.87
C LYS A 178 -12.02 -22.87 6.63
N ALA A 179 -11.97 -21.86 5.77
CA ALA A 179 -13.11 -21.03 5.41
C ALA A 179 -14.08 -21.71 4.42
N GLY A 180 -13.72 -22.86 3.85
CA GLY A 180 -14.50 -23.53 2.80
C GLY A 180 -14.33 -22.91 1.41
N LEU A 181 -13.36 -22.00 1.23
CA LEU A 181 -13.01 -21.44 -0.08
C LEU A 181 -12.24 -22.44 -0.94
N VAL A 182 -11.35 -23.21 -0.30
CA VAL A 182 -10.57 -24.28 -0.93
C VAL A 182 -11.08 -25.63 -0.43
N ASP A 183 -11.24 -26.58 -1.33
CA ASP A 183 -11.75 -27.90 -1.00
C ASP A 183 -10.66 -28.82 -0.44
N GLU A 184 -9.50 -28.82 -1.09
CA GLU A 184 -8.37 -29.69 -0.77
C GLU A 184 -7.03 -28.94 -0.82
N LEU A 185 -6.11 -29.32 0.08
CA LEU A 185 -4.75 -28.80 0.04
C LEU A 185 -3.83 -29.88 -0.51
N ILE A 186 -2.94 -29.49 -1.41
CA ILE A 186 -2.00 -30.39 -2.07
C ILE A 186 -0.56 -29.94 -1.83
N ALA A 187 0.37 -30.88 -2.01
CA ALA A 187 1.79 -30.58 -1.99
C ALA A 187 2.17 -29.73 -3.22
N PRO A 188 3.25 -28.93 -3.14
CA PRO A 188 3.76 -28.19 -4.30
C PRO A 188 4.21 -29.09 -5.45
N TYR A 189 4.84 -30.22 -5.14
CA TYR A 189 5.30 -31.19 -6.12
C TYR A 189 4.15 -32.09 -6.61
N GLY A 190 4.05 -32.28 -7.93
CA GLY A 190 3.04 -33.15 -8.54
C GLY A 190 1.61 -32.59 -8.50
N ALA A 191 1.47 -31.27 -8.42
CA ALA A 191 0.17 -30.60 -8.26
C ALA A 191 -0.76 -30.86 -9.46
N LYS A 192 -0.24 -30.78 -10.70
CA LYS A 192 -0.99 -31.03 -11.94
C LYS A 192 -1.53 -32.47 -11.96
N GLU A 193 -0.67 -33.44 -11.71
CA GLU A 193 -1.00 -34.87 -11.73
C GLU A 193 -2.04 -35.21 -10.66
N THR A 194 -1.91 -34.59 -9.48
CA THR A 194 -2.86 -34.75 -8.39
C THR A 194 -4.24 -34.18 -8.76
N ALA A 195 -4.28 -33.02 -9.41
CA ALA A 195 -5.52 -32.42 -9.89
C ALA A 195 -6.19 -33.23 -11.00
N VAL A 196 -5.42 -33.80 -11.93
CA VAL A 196 -5.92 -34.73 -12.97
C VAL A 196 -6.54 -35.97 -12.33
N LYS A 197 -5.86 -36.59 -11.37
CA LYS A 197 -6.40 -37.73 -10.62
C LYS A 197 -7.70 -37.38 -9.90
N LYS A 198 -7.79 -36.16 -9.34
CA LYS A 198 -9.00 -35.68 -8.68
C LYS A 198 -10.16 -35.48 -9.67
N ALA A 199 -9.90 -34.88 -10.83
CA ALA A 199 -10.92 -34.70 -11.87
C ALA A 199 -11.49 -36.07 -12.33
N LEU A 200 -10.61 -37.06 -12.54
CA LEU A 200 -11.01 -38.43 -12.88
C LEU A 200 -11.84 -39.09 -11.76
N GLU A 201 -11.46 -38.89 -10.50
CA GLU A 201 -12.23 -39.38 -9.36
C GLU A 201 -13.65 -38.80 -9.34
N LEU A 202 -13.77 -37.48 -9.54
CA LEU A 202 -15.05 -36.77 -9.57
C LEU A 202 -15.91 -37.19 -10.76
N ALA A 203 -15.30 -37.46 -11.92
CA ALA A 203 -16.02 -37.93 -13.11
C ALA A 203 -16.65 -39.30 -12.88
N ARG A 204 -15.95 -40.20 -12.18
CA ARG A 204 -16.44 -41.56 -11.87
C ARG A 204 -17.51 -41.58 -10.78
N LYS A 205 -17.37 -40.78 -9.72
CA LYS A 205 -18.28 -40.77 -8.58
C LYS A 205 -19.51 -39.89 -8.77
N GLY A 206 -19.50 -39.00 -9.77
CA GLY A 206 -20.43 -37.90 -9.90
C GLY A 206 -20.08 -36.75 -8.94
N SER A 207 -20.29 -35.51 -9.38
CA SER A 207 -20.00 -34.33 -8.57
C SER A 207 -21.01 -34.20 -7.42
N SER A 208 -20.59 -34.50 -6.18
CA SER A 208 -21.39 -34.14 -5.01
C SER A 208 -21.29 -32.63 -4.74
N LYS A 209 -22.41 -31.91 -4.80
CA LYS A 209 -22.45 -30.51 -4.35
C LYS A 209 -22.19 -30.47 -2.84
N ARG A 210 -21.00 -30.02 -2.46
CA ARG A 210 -20.59 -29.96 -1.05
C ARG A 210 -21.54 -29.05 -0.26
N LYS A 211 -22.15 -29.59 0.82
CA LYS A 211 -22.94 -28.78 1.74
C LYS A 211 -22.00 -27.82 2.51
N ARG A 212 -22.34 -26.53 2.49
CA ARG A 212 -21.62 -25.48 3.24
C ARG A 212 -21.58 -25.85 4.73
N GLN A 213 -20.38 -25.99 5.29
CA GLN A 213 -20.21 -26.11 6.75
C GLN A 213 -20.50 -24.73 7.38
N ARG A 214 -21.55 -24.65 8.19
CA ARG A 214 -21.98 -23.41 8.84
C ARG A 214 -21.65 -23.46 10.32
N SER A 215 -21.00 -22.42 10.83
CA SER A 215 -20.99 -22.20 12.29
C SER A 215 -22.40 -21.85 12.76
N PHE A 216 -22.73 -22.16 14.01
CA PHE A 216 -24.04 -21.83 14.60
C PHE A 216 -24.37 -20.34 14.49
N VAL A 217 -23.40 -19.47 14.75
CA VAL A 217 -23.56 -18.00 14.64
C VAL A 217 -23.80 -17.57 13.18
N SER A 218 -23.03 -18.08 12.22
CA SER A 218 -23.25 -17.77 10.80
C SER A 218 -24.60 -18.31 10.30
N PHE A 219 -25.05 -19.44 10.84
CA PHE A 219 -26.35 -20.00 10.51
C PHE A 219 -27.46 -19.06 10.98
N LEU A 220 -27.47 -18.63 12.25
CA LEU A 220 -28.49 -17.72 12.78
C LEU A 220 -28.53 -16.38 12.02
N LEU A 221 -27.37 -15.78 11.74
CA LEU A 221 -27.30 -14.48 11.06
C LEU A 221 -27.65 -14.54 9.57
N GLU A 222 -27.37 -15.65 8.88
CA GLU A 222 -27.51 -15.71 7.42
C GLU A 222 -28.76 -16.46 6.94
N SER A 223 -29.43 -17.23 7.82
CA SER A 223 -30.52 -18.12 7.41
C SER A 223 -31.88 -17.44 7.28
N ASN A 224 -32.05 -16.23 7.82
CA ASN A 224 -33.30 -15.46 7.69
C ASN A 224 -33.03 -14.01 7.19
N PRO A 225 -34.04 -13.35 6.58
CA PRO A 225 -33.89 -12.00 6.03
C PRO A 225 -33.48 -10.94 7.07
N VAL A 226 -33.98 -11.03 8.31
CA VAL A 226 -33.70 -10.07 9.38
C VAL A 226 -32.22 -10.11 9.78
N GLY A 227 -31.66 -11.31 9.96
CA GLY A 227 -30.25 -11.49 10.26
C GLY A 227 -29.34 -10.94 9.16
N ARG A 228 -29.69 -11.17 7.87
CA ARG A 228 -28.95 -10.60 6.74
C ARG A 228 -28.98 -9.08 6.75
N ALA A 229 -30.14 -8.47 7.03
CA ALA A 229 -30.27 -7.03 7.13
C ALA A 229 -29.33 -6.44 8.22
N VAL A 230 -29.22 -7.10 9.38
CA VAL A 230 -28.28 -6.70 10.45
C VAL A 230 -26.82 -6.77 9.98
N VAL A 231 -26.43 -7.85 9.28
CA VAL A 231 -25.07 -8.00 8.73
C VAL A 231 -24.74 -6.86 7.77
N PHE A 232 -25.65 -6.54 6.83
CA PHE A 232 -25.44 -5.44 5.88
C PHE A 232 -25.44 -4.07 6.56
N ALA A 233 -26.31 -3.82 7.54
CA ALA A 233 -26.30 -2.58 8.32
C ALA A 233 -24.98 -2.40 9.09
N GLN A 234 -24.46 -3.47 9.69
CA GLN A 234 -23.16 -3.44 10.35
C GLN A 234 -22.01 -3.21 9.37
N ALA A 235 -22.06 -3.83 8.19
CA ALA A 235 -21.08 -3.60 7.12
C ALA A 235 -21.08 -2.13 6.68
N ARG A 236 -22.24 -1.54 6.40
CA ARG A 236 -22.38 -0.11 6.06
C ARG A 236 -21.86 0.80 7.17
N LYS A 237 -22.18 0.51 8.43
CA LYS A 237 -21.71 1.28 9.59
C LYS A 237 -20.18 1.20 9.74
N MET A 238 -19.59 0.03 9.51
CA MET A 238 -18.15 -0.16 9.52
C MET A 238 -17.47 0.66 8.41
N ILE A 239 -17.98 0.56 7.18
CA ILE A 239 -17.46 1.31 6.04
C ILE A 239 -17.58 2.81 6.28
N ALA A 240 -18.77 3.32 6.63
CA ALA A 240 -18.97 4.74 6.90
C ALA A 240 -18.01 5.30 7.97
N ARG A 241 -17.70 4.49 8.99
CA ARG A 241 -16.73 4.88 10.04
C ARG A 241 -15.28 4.88 9.54
N GLN A 242 -14.91 3.99 8.63
CA GLN A 242 -13.54 3.84 8.14
C GLN A 242 -13.24 4.77 6.95
N THR A 243 -14.21 4.97 6.07
CA THR A 243 -14.03 5.67 4.80
C THR A 243 -14.59 7.08 4.81
N TYR A 244 -15.41 7.44 5.80
CA TYR A 244 -16.13 8.72 5.86
C TYR A 244 -16.98 9.03 4.62
N GLY A 245 -17.31 8.00 3.81
CA GLY A 245 -18.03 8.18 2.55
C GLY A 245 -17.17 8.52 1.34
N CYS A 246 -15.85 8.68 1.50
CA CYS A 246 -14.94 9.10 0.42
C CYS A 246 -14.77 8.04 -0.69
N TYR A 247 -15.06 6.77 -0.39
CA TYR A 247 -14.83 5.64 -1.30
C TYR A 247 -16.18 5.02 -1.70
N PRO A 248 -16.61 5.12 -2.97
CA PRO A 248 -17.89 4.57 -3.42
C PRO A 248 -17.89 3.04 -3.55
N ALA A 249 -16.75 2.43 -3.90
CA ALA A 249 -16.66 1.00 -4.21
C ALA A 249 -17.13 0.07 -3.07
N PRO A 250 -16.75 0.26 -1.80
CA PRO A 250 -17.25 -0.57 -0.71
C PRO A 250 -18.78 -0.54 -0.56
N TYR A 251 -19.44 0.59 -0.84
CA TYR A 251 -20.90 0.68 -0.80
C TYR A 251 -21.53 -0.07 -1.97
N ALA A 252 -20.97 0.09 -3.17
CA ALA A 252 -21.40 -0.64 -4.36
C ALA A 252 -21.25 -2.17 -4.19
N ILE A 253 -20.17 -2.63 -3.54
CA ILE A 253 -19.99 -4.05 -3.20
C ILE A 253 -21.12 -4.53 -2.29
N ILE A 254 -21.46 -3.78 -1.23
CA ILE A 254 -22.56 -4.15 -0.34
C ILE A 254 -23.88 -4.23 -1.12
N GLU A 255 -24.14 -3.27 -1.99
CA GLU A 255 -25.35 -3.21 -2.82
C GLU A 255 -25.45 -4.41 -3.77
N ALA A 256 -24.38 -4.75 -4.50
CA ALA A 256 -24.35 -5.90 -5.41
C ALA A 256 -24.58 -7.24 -4.66
N VAL A 257 -23.92 -7.42 -3.51
CA VAL A 257 -24.12 -8.62 -2.68
C VAL A 257 -25.55 -8.69 -2.17
N GLU A 258 -26.07 -7.59 -1.61
CA GLU A 258 -27.41 -7.55 -1.02
C GLU A 258 -28.51 -7.80 -2.05
N GLU A 259 -28.39 -7.20 -3.23
CA GLU A 259 -29.31 -7.39 -4.36
C GLU A 259 -29.38 -8.88 -4.75
N GLY A 260 -28.21 -9.51 -4.87
CA GLY A 260 -28.12 -10.93 -5.17
C GLY A 260 -28.70 -11.83 -4.07
N GLN A 261 -28.60 -11.43 -2.80
CA GLN A 261 -29.15 -12.20 -1.68
C GLN A 261 -30.67 -12.07 -1.55
N LYS A 262 -31.26 -10.97 -2.03
CA LYS A 262 -32.70 -10.72 -2.00
C LYS A 262 -33.41 -11.29 -3.22
N HIS A 263 -32.87 -11.05 -4.41
CA HIS A 263 -33.57 -11.30 -5.68
C HIS A 263 -32.90 -12.39 -6.53
N GLY A 264 -31.88 -13.07 -6.00
CA GLY A 264 -31.22 -14.20 -6.65
C GLY A 264 -29.95 -13.83 -7.43
N LYS A 265 -29.21 -14.86 -7.85
CA LYS A 265 -27.87 -14.70 -8.47
C LYS A 265 -27.92 -13.84 -9.73
N ALA A 266 -28.89 -14.06 -10.61
CA ALA A 266 -29.02 -13.32 -11.88
C ALA A 266 -29.22 -11.81 -11.66
N ALA A 267 -30.08 -11.42 -10.70
CA ALA A 267 -30.27 -10.02 -10.33
C ALA A 267 -28.97 -9.40 -9.78
N GLY A 268 -28.26 -10.12 -8.92
CA GLY A 268 -26.96 -9.69 -8.40
C GLY A 268 -25.88 -9.52 -9.48
N LEU A 269 -25.79 -10.44 -10.45
CA LEU A 269 -24.85 -10.33 -11.58
C LEU A 269 -25.18 -9.11 -12.47
N LYS A 270 -26.46 -8.84 -12.73
CA LYS A 270 -26.88 -7.62 -13.44
C LYS A 270 -26.47 -6.37 -12.67
N LYS A 271 -26.59 -6.40 -11.34
CA LYS A 271 -26.23 -5.30 -10.46
C LYS A 271 -24.71 -5.06 -10.40
N GLU A 272 -23.90 -6.12 -10.41
CA GLU A 272 -22.44 -6.01 -10.54
C GLU A 272 -22.04 -5.24 -11.80
N ILE A 273 -22.63 -5.59 -12.95
CA ILE A 273 -22.35 -4.92 -14.24
C ILE A 273 -22.68 -3.42 -14.14
N GLU A 274 -23.88 -3.08 -13.67
CA GLU A 274 -24.35 -1.70 -13.54
C GLU A 274 -23.41 -0.87 -12.64
N LEU A 275 -23.04 -1.42 -11.49
CA LEU A 275 -22.23 -0.71 -10.50
C LEU A 275 -20.76 -0.61 -10.93
N LEU A 276 -20.18 -1.65 -11.53
CA LEU A 276 -18.81 -1.57 -12.03
C LEU A 276 -18.69 -0.54 -13.15
N ALA A 277 -19.65 -0.48 -14.08
CA ALA A 277 -19.66 0.54 -15.14
C ALA A 277 -19.68 1.97 -14.59
N LYS A 278 -20.34 2.20 -13.44
CA LYS A 278 -20.30 3.50 -12.73
C LYS A 278 -18.95 3.76 -12.07
N LEU A 279 -18.34 2.73 -11.47
CA LEU A 279 -17.08 2.87 -10.73
C LEU A 279 -15.89 3.09 -11.65
N VAL A 280 -15.74 2.33 -12.74
CA VAL A 280 -14.57 2.41 -13.63
C VAL A 280 -14.33 3.84 -14.15
N VAL A 281 -15.40 4.56 -14.50
CA VAL A 281 -15.33 5.94 -15.01
C VAL A 281 -15.27 7.01 -13.91
N SER A 282 -15.37 6.64 -12.62
CA SER A 282 -15.30 7.58 -11.50
C SER A 282 -13.89 8.14 -11.30
N SER A 283 -13.79 9.39 -10.82
CA SER A 283 -12.51 10.03 -10.53
C SER A 283 -11.70 9.27 -9.47
N GLN A 284 -12.37 8.71 -8.46
CA GLN A 284 -11.73 7.94 -7.40
C GLN A 284 -11.07 6.67 -7.94
N SER A 285 -11.76 5.93 -8.82
CA SER A 285 -11.19 4.69 -9.39
C SER A 285 -10.05 5.00 -10.34
N LYS A 286 -10.17 6.05 -11.18
CA LYS A 286 -9.07 6.51 -12.03
C LYS A 286 -7.83 6.90 -11.22
N ALA A 287 -8.01 7.62 -10.11
CA ALA A 287 -6.92 7.98 -9.21
C ALA A 287 -6.24 6.75 -8.60
N LEU A 288 -7.03 5.81 -8.06
CA LEU A 288 -6.50 4.59 -7.44
C LEU A 288 -5.82 3.65 -8.44
N MET A 289 -6.36 3.52 -9.66
CA MET A 289 -5.72 2.76 -10.75
C MET A 289 -4.40 3.42 -11.19
N SER A 290 -4.36 4.75 -11.32
CA SER A 290 -3.12 5.46 -11.63
C SER A 290 -2.06 5.25 -10.55
N LEU A 291 -2.43 5.33 -9.26
CA LEU A 291 -1.52 5.03 -8.16
C LEU A 291 -0.99 3.59 -8.22
N PHE A 292 -1.84 2.62 -8.59
CA PHE A 292 -1.42 1.24 -8.76
C PHE A 292 -0.36 1.08 -9.85
N PHE A 293 -0.54 1.70 -11.02
CA PHE A 293 0.48 1.68 -12.08
C PHE A 293 1.74 2.45 -11.69
N GLY A 294 1.58 3.61 -11.06
CA GLY A 294 2.71 4.37 -10.51
C GLY A 294 3.54 3.54 -9.54
N MET A 295 2.90 2.83 -8.61
CA MET A 295 3.60 1.90 -7.71
C MET A 295 4.33 0.77 -8.44
N ALA A 296 3.75 0.24 -9.52
CA ALA A 296 4.37 -0.82 -10.31
C ALA A 296 5.62 -0.32 -11.05
N ASP A 297 5.57 0.93 -11.55
CA ASP A 297 6.73 1.58 -12.18
C ASP A 297 7.83 1.91 -11.17
N MET A 298 7.47 2.35 -9.97
CA MET A 298 8.41 2.60 -8.86
C MET A 298 9.07 1.34 -8.29
N LYS A 299 8.71 0.16 -8.79
CA LYS A 299 9.39 -1.13 -8.53
C LYS A 299 10.36 -1.53 -9.63
N LYS A 300 10.64 -0.64 -10.58
CA LYS A 300 11.64 -0.84 -11.63
C LYS A 300 12.85 0.04 -11.31
N ASN A 301 14.02 -0.53 -11.51
CA ASN A 301 15.27 0.22 -11.48
C ASN A 301 15.67 0.56 -12.92
N PRO A 302 15.57 1.82 -13.36
CA PRO A 302 15.89 2.21 -14.73
C PRO A 302 17.40 2.10 -15.04
N GLN A 303 18.26 2.03 -14.02
CA GLN A 303 19.71 1.92 -14.15
C GLN A 303 20.23 0.62 -13.51
N LYS A 304 19.46 -0.46 -13.63
CA LYS A 304 19.74 -1.73 -12.95
C LYS A 304 21.11 -2.31 -13.31
N GLU A 305 21.60 -2.07 -14.52
CA GLU A 305 22.92 -2.46 -14.99
C GLU A 305 24.08 -1.83 -14.22
N LEU A 306 23.86 -0.67 -13.59
CA LEU A 306 24.85 -0.02 -12.72
C LEU A 306 24.78 -0.52 -11.27
N ALA A 307 23.69 -1.17 -10.87
CA ALA A 307 23.48 -1.62 -9.50
C ALA A 307 24.40 -2.79 -9.15
N ARG A 308 25.03 -2.72 -7.97
CA ARG A 308 25.87 -3.79 -7.43
C ARG A 308 25.08 -4.62 -6.41
N LYS A 309 25.37 -5.92 -6.30
CA LYS A 309 24.72 -6.79 -5.30
C LYS A 309 25.16 -6.36 -3.89
N VAL A 310 24.21 -6.23 -2.97
CA VAL A 310 24.46 -6.00 -1.54
C VAL A 310 24.32 -7.33 -0.79
N GLY A 311 25.42 -8.06 -0.62
CA GLY A 311 25.46 -9.32 0.12
C GLY A 311 25.57 -9.09 1.63
N LYS A 312 26.45 -8.17 2.03
CA LYS A 312 26.73 -7.76 3.40
C LYS A 312 26.28 -6.32 3.64
N LEU A 313 25.27 -6.19 4.47
CA LEU A 313 24.70 -4.92 4.92
C LEU A 313 25.14 -4.63 6.36
N ALA A 314 25.44 -3.38 6.69
CA ALA A 314 25.55 -2.94 8.08
C ALA A 314 24.49 -1.89 8.40
N ILE A 315 23.91 -1.98 9.59
CA ILE A 315 22.95 -1.02 10.12
C ILE A 315 23.52 -0.45 11.40
N ILE A 316 23.66 0.87 11.46
CA ILE A 316 24.20 1.58 12.62
C ILE A 316 23.05 2.22 13.39
N GLY A 317 22.89 1.81 14.64
CA GLY A 317 21.75 2.16 15.49
C GLY A 317 20.64 1.11 15.35
N THR A 318 20.37 0.38 16.42
CA THR A 318 19.42 -0.75 16.46
C THR A 318 18.09 -0.39 17.14
N GLY A 319 17.80 0.92 17.22
CA GLY A 319 16.51 1.45 17.64
C GLY A 319 15.36 1.10 16.69
N LEU A 320 14.22 1.76 16.86
CA LEU A 320 12.97 1.45 16.13
C LEU A 320 13.16 1.40 14.60
N MET A 321 13.92 2.34 14.03
CA MET A 321 14.20 2.40 12.60
C MET A 321 15.17 1.31 12.17
N GLY A 322 16.34 1.20 12.81
CA GLY A 322 17.37 0.22 12.45
C GLY A 322 16.90 -1.23 12.53
N GLN A 323 16.18 -1.61 13.60
CA GLN A 323 15.61 -2.96 13.69
C GLN A 323 14.56 -3.22 12.58
N GLY A 324 13.84 -2.17 12.15
CA GLY A 324 12.87 -2.25 11.07
C GLY A 324 13.54 -2.42 9.70
N ILE A 325 14.62 -1.68 9.44
CA ILE A 325 15.45 -1.77 8.23
C ILE A 325 16.10 -3.16 8.16
N ALA A 326 16.61 -3.67 9.27
CA ALA A 326 17.17 -5.01 9.36
C ALA A 326 16.12 -6.08 9.03
N ALA A 327 14.91 -5.96 9.60
CA ALA A 327 13.83 -6.91 9.40
C ALA A 327 13.33 -6.98 7.95
N VAL A 328 13.37 -5.88 7.19
CA VAL A 328 13.02 -5.90 5.74
C VAL A 328 14.20 -6.33 4.86
N SER A 329 15.43 -6.25 5.37
CA SER A 329 16.64 -6.65 4.64
C SER A 329 16.98 -8.13 4.82
N ALA A 330 16.46 -8.81 5.84
CA ALA A 330 16.80 -10.20 6.17
C ALA A 330 16.46 -11.22 5.05
N SER A 331 15.48 -10.92 4.20
CA SER A 331 15.15 -11.73 3.02
C SER A 331 16.00 -11.42 1.79
N VAL A 332 16.84 -10.39 1.84
CA VAL A 332 17.51 -9.81 0.67
C VAL A 332 19.03 -9.92 0.78
N SER A 333 19.59 -9.62 1.95
CA SER A 333 21.04 -9.70 2.21
C SER A 333 21.41 -11.06 2.79
N ASP A 334 22.68 -11.44 2.62
CA ASP A 334 23.28 -12.68 3.09
C ASP A 334 23.81 -12.53 4.54
N THR A 335 24.28 -11.34 4.90
CA THR A 335 24.73 -10.99 6.26
C THR A 335 24.31 -9.57 6.63
N ILE A 336 23.83 -9.37 7.85
CA ILE A 336 23.42 -8.05 8.36
C ILE A 336 24.13 -7.78 9.68
N LEU A 337 25.08 -6.84 9.68
CA LEU A 337 25.69 -6.33 10.90
C LEU A 337 24.74 -5.37 11.60
N LEU A 338 24.49 -5.60 12.88
CA LEU A 338 23.68 -4.72 13.73
C LEU A 338 24.61 -4.03 14.72
N LYS A 339 25.11 -2.85 14.34
CA LYS A 339 26.04 -2.07 15.14
C LYS A 339 25.28 -1.12 16.05
N ASP A 340 25.56 -1.16 17.35
CA ASP A 340 25.06 -0.18 18.32
C ASP A 340 26.19 0.29 19.26
N VAL A 341 25.89 1.11 20.26
CA VAL A 341 26.88 1.57 21.27
C VAL A 341 27.27 0.46 22.26
N SER A 342 26.48 -0.60 22.35
CA SER A 342 26.76 -1.78 23.16
C SER A 342 26.08 -3.03 22.58
N LEU A 343 26.64 -4.20 22.89
CA LEU A 343 26.03 -5.48 22.50
C LEU A 343 24.62 -5.66 23.09
N ASP A 344 24.36 -5.13 24.29
CA ASP A 344 23.01 -5.16 24.89
C ASP A 344 21.99 -4.36 24.07
N ALA A 345 22.39 -3.19 23.54
CA ALA A 345 21.53 -2.41 22.67
C ALA A 345 21.24 -3.18 21.37
N ALA A 346 22.27 -3.74 20.73
CA ALA A 346 22.10 -4.57 19.53
C ALA A 346 21.21 -5.81 19.78
N ALA A 347 21.38 -6.48 20.92
CA ALA A 347 20.57 -7.63 21.33
C ALA A 347 19.08 -7.28 21.52
N ARG A 348 18.78 -6.07 22.03
CA ARG A 348 17.39 -5.58 22.11
C ARG A 348 16.77 -5.43 20.72
N GLY A 349 17.50 -4.87 19.76
CA GLY A 349 17.06 -4.79 18.36
C GLY A 349 16.78 -6.17 17.76
N MET A 350 17.70 -7.13 17.97
CA MET A 350 17.51 -8.52 17.53
C MET A 350 16.25 -9.17 18.12
N LYS A 351 15.94 -8.92 19.40
CA LYS A 351 14.73 -9.44 20.04
C LYS A 351 13.45 -8.96 19.35
N GLU A 352 13.39 -7.70 18.93
CA GLU A 352 12.23 -7.17 18.19
C GLU A 352 12.14 -7.73 16.77
N ILE A 353 13.28 -7.92 16.09
CA ILE A 353 13.31 -8.59 14.78
C ILE A 353 12.76 -10.01 14.89
N TRP A 354 13.21 -10.79 15.90
CA TRP A 354 12.69 -12.13 16.17
C TRP A 354 11.17 -12.14 16.35
N LYS A 355 10.63 -11.24 17.18
CA LYS A 355 9.18 -11.12 17.37
C LYS A 355 8.44 -10.87 16.06
N GLY A 356 9.00 -10.03 15.19
CA GLY A 356 8.45 -9.75 13.86
C GLY A 356 8.44 -10.98 12.96
N LEU A 357 9.56 -11.70 12.87
CA LEU A 357 9.69 -12.91 12.06
C LEU A 357 8.82 -14.05 12.60
N ASP A 358 8.78 -14.26 13.91
CA ASP A 358 7.94 -15.28 14.55
C ASP A 358 6.44 -15.00 14.33
N LYS A 359 6.03 -13.73 14.35
CA LYS A 359 4.67 -13.34 13.98
C LYS A 359 4.36 -13.68 12.51
N LYS A 360 5.29 -13.47 11.58
CA LYS A 360 5.14 -13.87 10.17
C LYS A 360 4.99 -15.39 10.07
N ALA A 361 5.83 -16.16 10.75
CA ALA A 361 5.77 -17.62 10.77
C ALA A 361 4.42 -18.15 11.31
N ARG A 362 3.97 -17.67 12.47
CA ARG A 362 2.67 -18.04 13.07
C ARG A 362 1.48 -17.68 12.17
N SER A 363 1.59 -16.58 11.42
CA SER A 363 0.56 -16.18 10.47
C SER A 363 0.51 -17.02 9.19
N GLY A 364 1.56 -17.83 8.94
CA GLY A 364 1.79 -18.61 7.74
C GLY A 364 2.38 -17.82 6.58
N ALA A 365 2.95 -16.64 6.83
CA ALA A 365 3.56 -15.79 5.81
C ALA A 365 4.96 -16.23 5.39
N ILE A 366 5.66 -16.91 6.29
CA ILE A 366 6.90 -17.64 6.07
C ILE A 366 6.79 -18.97 6.80
N VAL A 367 7.62 -19.96 6.47
CA VAL A 367 7.73 -21.18 7.28
C VAL A 367 8.69 -20.98 8.46
N PRO A 368 8.60 -21.76 9.56
CA PRO A 368 9.51 -21.63 10.70
C PRO A 368 10.99 -21.73 10.34
N PHE A 369 11.34 -22.59 9.38
CA PHE A 369 12.73 -22.70 8.89
C PHE A 369 13.22 -21.39 8.23
N GLU A 370 12.39 -20.73 7.41
CA GLU A 370 12.73 -19.44 6.80
C GLU A 370 12.93 -18.33 7.86
N ARG A 371 12.15 -18.36 8.95
CA ARG A 371 12.35 -17.45 10.10
C ARG A 371 13.74 -17.64 10.68
N ASP A 372 14.13 -18.89 10.94
CA ASP A 372 15.42 -19.22 11.57
C ASP A 372 16.61 -18.87 10.66
N VAL A 373 16.48 -19.14 9.35
CA VAL A 373 17.47 -18.70 8.35
C VAL A 373 17.60 -17.18 8.31
N GLN A 374 16.49 -16.43 8.24
CA GLN A 374 16.53 -14.96 8.23
C GLN A 374 17.15 -14.39 9.51
N TYR A 375 16.84 -15.00 10.66
CA TYR A 375 17.40 -14.57 11.94
C TYR A 375 18.90 -14.89 12.07
N GLY A 376 19.34 -16.05 11.55
CA GLY A 376 20.75 -16.47 11.56
C GLY A 376 21.70 -15.60 10.74
N LYS A 377 21.17 -14.71 9.87
CA LYS A 377 21.94 -13.72 9.11
C LYS A 377 22.34 -12.48 9.92
N LEU A 378 21.76 -12.29 11.10
CA LEU A 378 21.97 -11.11 11.94
C LEU A 378 23.23 -11.29 12.81
N VAL A 379 24.14 -10.33 12.74
CA VAL A 379 25.39 -10.33 13.51
C VAL A 379 25.46 -9.07 14.38
N PRO A 380 25.22 -9.17 15.70
CA PRO A 380 25.31 -8.02 16.59
C PRO A 380 26.78 -7.63 16.80
N THR A 381 27.05 -6.32 16.88
CA THR A 381 28.37 -5.78 17.18
C THR A 381 28.25 -4.42 17.87
N ASP A 382 29.24 -4.05 18.67
CA ASP A 382 29.41 -2.70 19.23
C ASP A 382 30.63 -1.97 18.65
N THR A 383 31.39 -2.65 17.78
CA THR A 383 32.60 -2.15 17.12
C THR A 383 32.48 -2.20 15.59
N TYR A 384 33.38 -1.48 14.92
CA TYR A 384 33.50 -1.43 13.46
C TYR A 384 34.43 -2.50 12.87
N SER A 385 35.05 -3.35 13.69
CA SER A 385 36.04 -4.36 13.24
C SER A 385 35.52 -5.32 12.17
N LEU A 386 34.21 -5.52 12.08
CA LEU A 386 33.56 -6.40 11.10
C LEU A 386 33.17 -5.71 9.79
N PHE A 387 33.48 -4.42 9.59
CA PHE A 387 32.96 -3.62 8.47
C PHE A 387 33.69 -3.83 7.13
N LYS A 388 34.81 -4.56 7.11
CA LYS A 388 35.47 -4.97 5.87
C LYS A 388 34.53 -5.81 5.00
N ASN A 389 34.57 -5.60 3.68
CA ASN A 389 33.71 -6.20 2.66
C ASN A 389 32.21 -5.89 2.85
N THR A 390 31.85 -4.83 3.56
CA THR A 390 30.44 -4.37 3.64
C THR A 390 30.13 -3.51 2.42
N GLU A 391 29.16 -3.91 1.58
CA GLU A 391 28.83 -3.14 0.38
C GLU A 391 27.95 -1.92 0.69
N LEU A 392 27.06 -2.02 1.68
CA LEU A 392 26.14 -0.94 2.08
C LEU A 392 26.10 -0.80 3.60
N VAL A 393 26.23 0.44 4.08
CA VAL A 393 25.97 0.84 5.46
C VAL A 393 24.75 1.75 5.48
N VAL A 394 23.77 1.45 6.35
CA VAL A 394 22.62 2.33 6.62
C VAL A 394 22.73 2.89 8.03
N GLU A 395 22.90 4.20 8.13
CA GLU A 395 22.96 4.94 9.38
C GLU A 395 21.53 5.31 9.85
N ALA A 396 21.19 4.90 11.08
CA ALA A 396 19.89 5.12 11.73
C ALA A 396 20.07 5.54 13.21
N VAL A 397 21.03 6.42 13.48
CA VAL A 397 21.28 7.07 14.77
C VAL A 397 20.43 8.33 14.93
N PHE A 398 20.61 9.03 16.05
CA PHE A 398 19.87 10.27 16.35
C PHE A 398 20.08 11.35 15.28
N GLU A 399 19.08 12.24 15.19
CA GLU A 399 19.06 13.36 14.23
C GLU A 399 19.98 14.50 14.73
N ASP A 400 21.29 14.23 14.71
CA ASP A 400 22.35 15.17 15.09
C ASP A 400 23.45 15.16 14.02
N LEU A 401 23.72 16.32 13.42
CA LEU A 401 24.65 16.44 12.30
C LEU A 401 26.09 16.05 12.69
N ALA A 402 26.55 16.43 13.87
CA ALA A 402 27.91 16.15 14.32
C ALA A 402 28.12 14.65 14.56
N LEU A 403 27.14 13.98 15.16
CA LEU A 403 27.12 12.53 15.35
C LEU A 403 27.11 11.81 14.00
N LYS A 404 26.26 12.21 13.06
CA LYS A 404 26.18 11.58 11.73
C LYS A 404 27.50 11.71 10.95
N LYS A 405 28.15 12.88 11.00
CA LYS A 405 29.48 13.10 10.42
C LYS A 405 30.55 12.19 11.05
N ARG A 406 30.53 12.04 12.37
CA ARG A 406 31.44 11.13 13.09
C ARG A 406 31.24 9.68 12.65
N VAL A 407 29.98 9.23 12.61
CA VAL A 407 29.63 7.88 12.16
C VAL A 407 30.08 7.63 10.72
N LEU A 408 29.91 8.60 9.82
CA LEU A 408 30.41 8.51 8.45
C LEU A 408 31.94 8.37 8.43
N SER A 409 32.66 9.18 9.21
CA SER A 409 34.12 9.10 9.32
C SER A 409 34.60 7.74 9.84
N ASP A 410 33.94 7.19 10.88
CA ASP A 410 34.27 5.88 11.43
C ASP A 410 34.06 4.76 10.39
N VAL A 411 32.99 4.86 9.59
CA VAL A 411 32.73 3.93 8.48
C VAL A 411 33.79 4.07 7.40
N GLU A 412 34.20 5.28 7.06
CA GLU A 412 35.26 5.51 6.08
C GLU A 412 36.60 4.89 6.50
N GLU A 413 36.90 4.85 7.79
CA GLU A 413 38.10 4.22 8.31
C GLU A 413 38.03 2.68 8.30
N ALA A 414 36.87 2.12 8.67
CA ALA A 414 36.73 0.68 8.87
C ALA A 414 36.32 -0.12 7.62
N ALA A 415 35.55 0.49 6.71
CA ALA A 415 35.00 -0.16 5.52
C ALA A 415 35.90 0.02 4.28
N ASP A 416 35.43 -0.44 3.12
CA ASP A 416 36.22 -0.41 1.87
C ASP A 416 35.92 0.84 1.03
N GLU A 417 36.80 1.13 0.07
CA GLU A 417 36.72 2.32 -0.80
C GLU A 417 35.40 2.42 -1.58
N ASN A 418 34.76 1.28 -1.85
CA ASN A 418 33.51 1.19 -2.59
C ASN A 418 32.28 0.99 -1.68
N THR A 419 32.41 1.06 -0.35
CA THR A 419 31.26 0.95 0.55
C THR A 419 30.35 2.16 0.39
N ILE A 420 29.06 1.90 0.18
CA ILE A 420 28.02 2.94 0.15
C ILE A 420 27.67 3.30 1.60
N PHE A 421 27.61 4.60 1.89
CA PHE A 421 27.04 5.12 3.14
C PHE A 421 25.68 5.76 2.87
N ALA A 422 24.64 5.18 3.42
CA ALA A 422 23.27 5.67 3.31
C ALA A 422 22.78 6.23 4.65
N SER A 423 22.37 7.49 4.69
CA SER A 423 21.74 8.07 5.89
C SER A 423 20.22 7.90 5.84
N ASN A 424 19.61 7.43 6.94
CA ASN A 424 18.16 7.38 7.16
C ASN A 424 17.61 8.68 7.80
N THR A 425 18.34 9.79 7.70
CA THR A 425 17.88 11.10 8.18
C THR A 425 16.58 11.53 7.50
N SER A 426 15.80 12.39 8.16
CA SER A 426 14.48 12.85 7.72
C SER A 426 14.45 14.32 7.33
N ALA A 427 15.38 15.13 7.84
CA ALA A 427 15.41 16.58 7.59
C ALA A 427 16.78 17.14 7.23
N ILE A 428 17.87 16.53 7.72
CA ILE A 428 19.23 17.03 7.49
C ILE A 428 19.64 16.75 6.03
N PRO A 429 20.05 17.76 5.27
CA PRO A 429 20.56 17.57 3.90
C PRO A 429 21.71 16.55 3.86
N ILE A 430 21.69 15.67 2.86
CA ILE A 430 22.74 14.65 2.67
C ILE A 430 24.08 15.30 2.35
N ALA A 431 24.08 16.42 1.63
CA ALA A 431 25.27 17.21 1.34
C ALA A 431 25.94 17.73 2.62
N ASP A 432 25.15 18.11 3.63
CA ASP A 432 25.69 18.56 4.92
C ASP A 432 26.35 17.41 5.66
N ILE A 433 25.77 16.21 5.64
CA ILE A 433 26.37 14.99 6.22
C ILE A 433 27.65 14.61 5.47
N ALA A 434 27.63 14.67 4.13
CA ALA A 434 28.77 14.33 3.28
C ALA A 434 29.88 15.39 3.30
N ALA A 435 29.63 16.58 3.86
CA ALA A 435 30.60 17.67 3.86
C ALA A 435 31.88 17.27 4.62
N GLY A 436 33.01 17.25 3.90
CA GLY A 436 34.33 16.93 4.44
C GLY A 436 34.68 15.44 4.49
N CYS A 437 33.81 14.53 4.04
CA CYS A 437 34.15 13.11 3.93
C CYS A 437 35.09 12.83 2.74
N ARG A 438 35.81 11.70 2.78
CA ARG A 438 36.81 11.32 1.76
C ARG A 438 36.15 10.88 0.45
N ARG A 439 34.96 10.27 0.51
CA ARG A 439 34.25 9.66 -0.63
C ARG A 439 32.80 10.16 -0.72
N PRO A 440 32.54 11.46 -0.95
CA PRO A 440 31.18 12.00 -1.04
C PRO A 440 30.35 11.37 -2.16
N GLN A 441 31.00 10.80 -3.18
CA GLN A 441 30.35 10.07 -4.26
C GLN A 441 29.68 8.76 -3.82
N ASN A 442 30.08 8.20 -2.68
CA ASN A 442 29.48 7.00 -2.08
C ASN A 442 28.39 7.31 -1.05
N VAL A 443 28.11 8.59 -0.79
CA VAL A 443 27.14 9.02 0.23
C VAL A 443 25.79 9.28 -0.42
N ILE A 444 24.73 8.72 0.16
CA ILE A 444 23.35 8.84 -0.33
C ILE A 444 22.37 8.94 0.85
N GLY A 445 21.16 9.44 0.61
CA GLY A 445 20.05 9.28 1.56
C GLY A 445 19.19 8.07 1.23
N MET A 446 18.80 7.31 2.26
CA MET A 446 17.77 6.27 2.20
C MET A 446 16.78 6.50 3.34
N HIS A 447 15.86 7.43 3.13
CA HIS A 447 14.87 7.84 4.14
C HIS A 447 13.70 6.85 4.19
N TYR A 448 13.73 5.98 5.20
CA TYR A 448 12.65 5.04 5.49
C TYR A 448 11.58 5.67 6.38
N PHE A 449 10.35 5.22 6.19
CA PHE A 449 9.20 5.68 6.96
C PHE A 449 8.85 4.72 8.11
N SER A 450 8.53 5.27 9.28
CA SER A 450 8.20 4.48 10.47
C SER A 450 6.71 4.10 10.51
N PRO A 451 6.35 2.85 10.90
CA PRO A 451 7.23 1.71 11.13
C PRO A 451 7.70 1.05 9.84
N VAL A 452 9.02 0.83 9.69
CA VAL A 452 9.66 0.38 8.44
C VAL A 452 9.02 -0.88 7.83
N PRO A 453 8.68 -1.96 8.56
CA PRO A 453 8.09 -3.14 7.93
C PRO A 453 6.66 -2.96 7.40
N ARG A 454 6.00 -1.83 7.70
CA ARG A 454 4.62 -1.54 7.28
C ARG A 454 4.53 -0.44 6.25
N MET A 455 5.39 0.57 6.35
CA MET A 455 5.36 1.70 5.43
C MET A 455 5.94 1.28 4.08
N PRO A 456 5.22 1.51 2.97
CA PRO A 456 5.67 1.07 1.65
C PRO A 456 6.74 1.98 1.04
N LEU A 457 6.74 3.28 1.37
CA LEU A 457 7.65 4.25 0.75
C LEU A 457 9.09 4.12 1.28
N LEU A 458 10.05 4.38 0.39
CA LEU A 458 11.44 4.73 0.66
C LEU A 458 11.81 5.92 -0.24
N GLU A 459 12.33 6.99 0.34
CA GLU A 459 12.81 8.15 -0.40
C GLU A 459 14.33 8.04 -0.55
N ILE A 460 14.81 7.98 -1.79
CA ILE A 460 16.24 7.90 -2.15
C ILE A 460 16.71 9.31 -2.50
N ILE A 461 17.65 9.85 -1.73
CA ILE A 461 18.09 11.23 -1.85
C ILE A 461 19.48 11.27 -2.49
N THR A 462 19.58 12.00 -3.60
CA THR A 462 20.83 12.16 -4.35
C THR A 462 21.36 13.58 -4.23
N THR A 463 22.65 13.69 -3.91
CA THR A 463 23.40 14.95 -4.03
C THR A 463 24.02 15.06 -5.42
N ASP A 464 24.54 16.24 -5.77
CA ASP A 464 25.28 16.43 -7.03
C ASP A 464 26.57 15.59 -7.12
N LYS A 465 27.08 15.12 -5.98
CA LYS A 465 28.27 14.28 -5.92
C LYS A 465 27.96 12.79 -5.96
N THR A 466 26.73 12.38 -5.64
CA THR A 466 26.34 10.96 -5.53
C THR A 466 26.58 10.26 -6.87
N ALA A 467 27.37 9.18 -6.88
CA ALA A 467 27.66 8.46 -8.11
C ALA A 467 26.42 7.70 -8.63
N PRO A 468 26.22 7.60 -9.96
CA PRO A 468 25.06 6.90 -10.53
C PRO A 468 24.91 5.44 -10.07
N TRP A 469 26.02 4.69 -9.95
CA TRP A 469 25.99 3.30 -9.49
C TRP A 469 25.55 3.17 -8.02
N VAL A 470 25.77 4.20 -7.20
CA VAL A 470 25.35 4.26 -5.80
C VAL A 470 23.84 4.45 -5.71
N ALA A 471 23.30 5.42 -6.48
CA ALA A 471 21.86 5.63 -6.59
C ALA A 471 21.14 4.39 -7.14
N ALA A 472 21.68 3.77 -8.19
CA ALA A 472 21.15 2.54 -8.75
C ALA A 472 21.17 1.37 -7.74
N THR A 473 22.23 1.24 -6.95
CA THR A 473 22.34 0.19 -5.92
C THR A 473 21.36 0.42 -4.77
N ALA A 474 21.23 1.64 -4.27
CA ALA A 474 20.28 1.98 -3.20
C ALA A 474 18.83 1.77 -3.66
N LEU A 475 18.51 2.14 -4.90
CA LEU A 475 17.21 1.91 -5.51
C LEU A 475 16.90 0.41 -5.64
N GLU A 476 17.84 -0.40 -6.14
CA GLU A 476 17.65 -1.86 -6.23
C GLU A 476 17.46 -2.49 -4.84
N MET A 477 18.21 -2.02 -3.83
CA MET A 477 18.08 -2.48 -2.46
C MET A 477 16.68 -2.18 -1.91
N GLY A 478 16.19 -0.96 -2.09
CA GLY A 478 14.83 -0.56 -1.70
C GLY A 478 13.75 -1.40 -2.36
N ILE A 479 13.83 -1.57 -3.69
CA ILE A 479 12.90 -2.40 -4.46
C ILE A 479 12.92 -3.85 -3.96
N SER A 480 14.10 -4.41 -3.71
CA SER A 480 14.28 -5.79 -3.25
C SER A 480 13.78 -6.02 -1.81
N GLN A 481 13.82 -4.99 -0.96
CA GLN A 481 13.16 -4.96 0.35
C GLN A 481 11.62 -4.90 0.24
N GLY A 482 11.08 -4.76 -0.98
CA GLY A 482 9.65 -4.63 -1.24
C GLY A 482 9.11 -3.21 -1.08
N LYS A 483 9.98 -2.20 -1.09
CA LYS A 483 9.61 -0.78 -1.00
C LYS A 483 9.18 -0.22 -2.36
N THR A 484 8.32 0.79 -2.31
CA THR A 484 8.06 1.72 -3.41
C THR A 484 9.06 2.85 -3.26
N CYS A 485 9.95 3.03 -4.22
CA CYS A 485 11.04 3.99 -4.10
C CYS A 485 10.78 5.22 -4.95
N ILE A 486 10.96 6.42 -4.40
CA ILE A 486 11.03 7.67 -5.15
C ILE A 486 12.47 8.19 -5.08
N VAL A 487 12.97 8.77 -6.17
CA VAL A 487 14.29 9.41 -6.21
C VAL A 487 14.10 10.92 -6.19
N VAL A 488 14.77 11.59 -5.27
CA VAL A 488 14.67 13.03 -5.07
C VAL A 488 16.05 13.66 -5.02
N LYS A 489 16.13 14.94 -5.36
CA LYS A 489 17.34 15.74 -5.12
C LYS A 489 17.43 16.14 -3.65
N ASP A 490 18.66 16.29 -3.21
CA ASP A 490 18.95 16.75 -1.86
C ASP A 490 18.47 18.19 -1.63
N GLY A 491 18.05 18.44 -0.39
CA GLY A 491 17.51 19.71 0.05
C GLY A 491 16.94 19.59 1.47
N PRO A 492 16.75 20.69 2.21
CA PRO A 492 16.19 20.65 3.55
C PRO A 492 14.83 19.95 3.55
N GLY A 493 14.73 18.82 4.28
CA GLY A 493 13.50 18.01 4.35
C GLY A 493 13.13 17.25 3.07
N PHE A 494 14.01 17.23 2.07
CA PHE A 494 13.85 16.50 0.81
C PHE A 494 12.54 16.86 0.10
N TYR A 495 11.77 15.87 -0.35
CA TYR A 495 10.40 16.09 -0.81
C TYR A 495 9.41 15.91 0.35
N THR A 496 9.47 14.76 1.03
CA THR A 496 8.36 14.32 1.90
C THR A 496 8.24 15.16 3.18
N THR A 497 9.31 15.32 3.95
CA THR A 497 9.32 16.12 5.18
C THR A 497 9.06 17.60 4.86
N ARG A 498 9.60 18.09 3.75
CA ARG A 498 9.43 19.46 3.27
C ARG A 498 7.96 19.80 3.02
N ILE A 499 7.20 18.97 2.30
CA ILE A 499 5.78 19.25 2.04
C ILE A 499 4.87 19.02 3.25
N LEU A 500 5.29 18.17 4.21
CA LEU A 500 4.54 17.93 5.45
C LEU A 500 4.65 19.12 6.42
N SER A 501 5.83 19.73 6.51
CA SER A 501 6.11 20.83 7.44
C SER A 501 5.10 21.99 7.38
N PRO A 502 4.82 22.62 6.22
CA PRO A 502 3.90 23.76 6.17
C PRO A 502 2.45 23.36 6.47
N MET A 503 2.05 22.12 6.15
CA MET A 503 0.74 21.57 6.54
C MET A 503 0.60 21.50 8.06
N LEU A 504 1.62 20.97 8.76
CA LEU A 504 1.60 20.86 10.22
C LEU A 504 1.73 22.22 10.89
N ASN A 505 2.51 23.14 10.33
CA ASN A 505 2.56 24.51 10.83
C ASN A 505 1.18 25.18 10.76
N GLU A 506 0.46 25.04 9.64
CA GLU A 506 -0.90 25.59 9.50
C GLU A 506 -1.90 24.99 10.50
N VAL A 507 -1.72 23.72 10.87
CA VAL A 507 -2.50 23.08 11.93
C VAL A 507 -2.21 23.72 13.29
N VAL A 508 -0.94 24.03 13.59
CA VAL A 508 -0.56 24.72 14.81
C VAL A 508 -1.12 26.15 14.82
N LEU A 509 -1.04 26.88 13.70
CA LEU A 509 -1.64 28.22 13.58
C LEU A 509 -3.17 28.20 13.79
N LEU A 510 -3.87 27.19 13.24
CA LEU A 510 -5.31 27.01 13.52
C LEU A 510 -5.56 26.80 15.03
N LEU A 511 -4.69 26.05 15.71
CA LEU A 511 -4.79 25.88 17.16
C LEU A 511 -4.51 27.18 17.90
N GLU A 512 -3.58 28.02 17.47
CA GLU A 512 -3.37 29.35 18.06
C GLU A 512 -4.58 30.27 17.83
N GLU A 513 -5.26 30.16 16.69
CA GLU A 513 -6.49 30.90 16.36
C GLU A 513 -7.75 30.38 17.08
N GLY A 514 -7.60 29.41 17.99
CA GLY A 514 -8.69 28.90 18.83
C GLY A 514 -9.41 27.68 18.26
N ALA A 515 -8.91 27.03 17.21
CA ALA A 515 -9.56 25.82 16.70
C ALA A 515 -9.52 24.68 17.75
N ILE A 516 -10.53 23.82 17.69
CA ILE A 516 -10.65 22.65 18.55
C ILE A 516 -9.90 21.47 17.89
N PRO A 517 -8.91 20.82 18.53
CA PRO A 517 -8.13 19.74 17.91
C PRO A 517 -8.98 18.62 17.32
N ASN A 518 -10.03 18.21 18.03
CA ASN A 518 -10.93 17.15 17.57
C ASN A 518 -11.66 17.54 16.27
N ASP A 519 -11.96 18.82 16.09
CA ASP A 519 -12.64 19.32 14.89
C ASP A 519 -11.67 19.36 13.71
N ILE A 520 -10.41 19.78 13.92
CA ILE A 520 -9.35 19.69 12.89
C ILE A 520 -9.15 18.23 12.47
N ASP A 521 -8.92 17.34 13.44
CA ASP A 521 -8.72 15.90 13.20
C ASP A 521 -9.92 15.25 12.50
N LEU A 522 -11.15 15.70 12.78
CA LEU A 522 -12.35 15.18 12.13
C LEU A 522 -12.51 15.75 10.72
N ALA A 523 -12.25 17.04 10.52
CA ALA A 523 -12.32 17.69 9.21
C ALA A 523 -11.33 17.03 8.24
N MET A 524 -10.09 16.82 8.65
CA MET A 524 -9.07 16.20 7.78
C MET A 524 -9.30 14.71 7.54
N ARG A 525 -9.88 13.96 8.50
CA ARG A 525 -10.30 12.57 8.25
C ARG A 525 -11.48 12.47 7.29
N ARG A 526 -12.41 13.43 7.35
CA ARG A 526 -13.51 13.56 6.37
C ARG A 526 -13.00 13.98 4.99
N PHE A 527 -11.91 14.74 4.94
CA PHE A 527 -11.20 15.02 3.69
C PHE A 527 -10.53 13.77 3.11
N GLY A 528 -10.14 12.81 3.97
CA GLY A 528 -9.63 11.51 3.52
C GLY A 528 -8.32 11.06 4.17
N TYR A 529 -7.70 11.88 5.02
CA TYR A 529 -6.46 11.50 5.69
C TYR A 529 -6.69 10.33 6.66
N PRO A 530 -5.76 9.35 6.74
CA PRO A 530 -5.91 8.18 7.61
C PRO A 530 -5.83 8.56 9.10
N VAL A 531 -5.04 9.58 9.42
CA VAL A 531 -4.84 10.12 10.78
C VAL A 531 -5.07 11.63 10.71
N GLY A 532 -5.76 12.17 11.71
CA GLY A 532 -5.91 13.63 11.82
C GLY A 532 -4.59 14.28 12.20
N PRO A 533 -4.27 15.49 11.70
CA PRO A 533 -2.93 16.05 11.80
C PRO A 533 -2.50 16.42 13.23
N VAL A 534 -3.44 16.73 14.13
CA VAL A 534 -3.08 17.01 15.53
C VAL A 534 -2.66 15.71 16.22
N ALA A 535 -3.37 14.61 15.93
CA ALA A 535 -2.94 13.31 16.44
C ALA A 535 -1.67 12.80 15.74
N LEU A 536 -1.44 13.17 14.49
CA LEU A 536 -0.20 12.86 13.79
C LEU A 536 1.00 13.50 14.49
N LEU A 537 0.91 14.78 14.90
CA LEU A 537 1.93 15.46 15.70
C LEU A 537 2.26 14.70 17.00
N ASP A 538 1.24 14.23 17.71
CA ASP A 538 1.45 13.43 18.92
C ASP A 538 2.03 12.03 18.62
N GLU A 539 1.68 11.40 17.49
CA GLU A 539 2.13 10.06 17.13
C GLU A 539 3.57 10.03 16.63
N VAL A 540 3.96 11.02 15.83
CA VAL A 540 5.35 11.22 15.37
C VAL A 540 6.22 11.68 16.54
N GLY A 541 5.72 12.64 17.32
CA GLY A 541 6.40 13.25 18.45
C GLY A 541 6.58 14.76 18.25
N ILE A 542 6.16 15.55 19.23
CA ILE A 542 6.26 17.01 19.21
C ILE A 542 7.72 17.46 19.19
N ASP A 543 8.61 16.72 19.83
CA ASP A 543 10.05 17.00 19.85
C ASP A 543 10.69 16.80 18.46
N VAL A 544 10.28 15.77 17.73
CA VAL A 544 10.69 15.56 16.34
C VAL A 544 10.17 16.71 15.48
N GLY A 545 8.90 17.09 15.65
CA GLY A 545 8.32 18.22 14.95
C GLY A 545 9.04 19.55 15.22
N ALA A 546 9.44 19.80 16.47
CA ALA A 546 10.20 21.00 16.84
C ALA A 546 11.58 21.03 16.18
N HIS A 547 12.31 19.90 16.17
CA HIS A 547 13.61 19.81 15.51
C HIS A 547 13.50 19.97 13.99
N VAL A 548 12.52 19.35 13.35
CA VAL A 548 12.26 19.53 11.90
C VAL A 548 11.92 20.99 11.59
N ALA A 549 11.11 21.63 12.43
CA ALA A 549 10.77 23.04 12.28
C ALA A 549 12.02 23.94 12.35
N GLU A 550 12.96 23.64 13.25
CA GLU A 550 14.24 24.34 13.35
C GLU A 550 15.09 24.17 12.08
N VAL A 551 15.26 22.93 11.60
CA VAL A 551 16.04 22.62 10.39
C VAL A 551 15.47 23.30 9.15
N LEU A 552 14.14 23.34 9.01
CA LEU A 552 13.47 23.92 7.85
C LEU A 552 13.18 25.41 7.97
N SER A 553 13.30 25.99 9.17
CA SER A 553 13.00 27.40 9.42
C SER A 553 13.72 28.36 8.47
N PRO A 554 15.05 28.23 8.22
CA PRO A 554 15.74 29.13 7.31
C PRO A 554 15.12 29.17 5.90
N LEU A 555 14.72 28.00 5.37
CA LEU A 555 14.08 27.88 4.06
C LEU A 555 12.73 28.62 4.02
N PHE A 556 11.89 28.41 5.04
CA PHE A 556 10.54 28.99 5.06
C PHE A 556 10.52 30.48 5.42
N VAL A 557 11.39 30.93 6.34
CA VAL A 557 11.52 32.35 6.71
C VAL A 557 11.95 33.19 5.52
N GLN A 558 12.86 32.70 4.67
CA GLN A 558 13.26 33.39 3.43
C GLN A 558 12.08 33.64 2.48
N ARG A 559 11.01 32.82 2.57
CA ARG A 559 9.78 32.97 1.78
C ARG A 559 8.65 33.69 2.54
N GLY A 560 8.95 34.31 3.68
CA GLY A 560 7.96 34.99 4.51
C GLY A 560 7.02 34.05 5.27
N MET A 561 7.41 32.79 5.48
CA MET A 561 6.65 31.78 6.20
C MET A 561 7.30 31.47 7.56
N ALA A 562 7.14 32.38 8.52
CA ALA A 562 7.59 32.13 9.88
C ALA A 562 6.84 30.93 10.49
N GLY A 563 7.59 30.04 11.13
CA GLY A 563 7.03 28.94 11.92
C GLY A 563 6.41 29.44 13.22
N SER A 564 5.49 28.67 13.78
CA SER A 564 4.96 28.91 15.13
C SER A 564 5.97 28.47 16.21
N ASP A 565 6.08 29.26 17.28
CA ASP A 565 6.88 28.94 18.47
C ASP A 565 6.21 27.90 19.38
N SER A 566 4.96 27.50 19.10
CA SER A 566 4.18 26.59 19.94
C SER A 566 4.83 25.20 20.09
N LEU A 567 5.36 24.62 19.01
CA LEU A 567 6.01 23.30 19.10
C LEU A 567 7.33 23.36 19.89
N PRO A 568 8.24 24.32 19.65
CA PRO A 568 9.40 24.55 20.53
C PRO A 568 9.03 24.76 22.00
N GLN A 569 8.00 25.57 22.29
CA GLN A 569 7.55 25.81 23.65
C GLN A 569 7.04 24.54 24.33
N LEU A 570 6.21 23.74 23.64
CA LEU A 570 5.72 22.47 24.16
C LEU A 570 6.86 21.47 24.41
N PHE A 571 7.81 21.41 23.49
CA PHE A 571 9.00 20.59 23.65
C PHE A 571 9.81 21.00 24.91
N ALA A 572 10.05 22.29 25.10
CA ALA A 572 10.76 22.82 26.27
C ALA A 572 10.05 22.49 27.60
N HIS A 573 8.71 22.39 27.59
CA HIS A 573 7.90 22.00 28.75
C HIS A 573 7.69 20.47 28.88
N GLY A 574 8.40 19.66 28.08
CA GLY A 574 8.38 18.20 28.19
C GLY A 574 7.13 17.52 27.61
N TYR A 575 6.43 18.15 26.66
CA TYR A 575 5.35 17.53 25.89
C TYR A 575 5.94 16.91 24.63
N TYR A 576 6.04 15.57 24.59
CA TYR A 576 6.64 14.84 23.46
C TYR A 576 5.62 14.00 22.68
N GLY A 577 4.34 14.17 22.98
CA GLY A 577 3.25 13.42 22.37
C GLY A 577 2.99 12.07 23.05
N LYS A 578 2.65 11.07 22.24
CA LYS A 578 2.20 9.75 22.69
C LYS A 578 3.30 8.95 23.39
N LYS A 579 4.56 9.16 23.04
CA LYS A 579 5.71 8.40 23.56
C LYS A 579 5.97 8.63 25.05
N ASN A 580 5.76 9.86 25.54
CA ASN A 580 5.81 10.18 26.97
C ASN A 580 4.42 10.43 27.57
N ARG A 581 3.36 10.14 26.80
CA ARG A 581 1.94 10.30 27.17
C ARG A 581 1.50 11.74 27.45
N LYS A 582 2.28 12.74 27.00
CA LYS A 582 1.99 14.17 27.17
C LYS A 582 2.04 14.87 25.80
N GLY A 583 0.88 15.17 25.24
CA GLY A 583 0.76 15.88 23.96
C GLY A 583 -0.53 16.70 23.87
N PHE A 584 -0.93 17.06 22.64
CA PHE A 584 -2.19 17.76 22.37
C PHE A 584 -3.41 16.97 22.86
N TYR A 585 -3.29 15.64 22.90
CA TYR A 585 -4.24 14.77 23.56
C TYR A 585 -3.66 14.19 24.85
N ARG A 586 -4.58 13.85 25.76
CA ARG A 586 -4.28 13.02 26.93
C ARG A 586 -4.06 11.57 26.51
N TYR A 587 -3.11 10.89 27.13
CA TYR A 587 -2.88 9.45 26.93
C TYR A 587 -2.94 8.64 28.24
N ASP A 588 -3.31 9.30 29.33
CA ASP A 588 -3.56 8.72 30.65
C ASP A 588 -5.02 8.27 30.82
N GLY A 589 -5.24 7.23 31.64
CA GLY A 589 -6.56 6.76 32.07
C GLY A 589 -7.25 5.67 31.22
N LYS A 590 -8.29 5.06 31.80
CA LYS A 590 -9.20 4.12 31.09
C LYS A 590 -10.13 4.91 30.16
N LYS A 591 -9.92 4.83 28.85
CA LYS A 591 -10.76 5.51 27.85
C LYS A 591 -11.68 4.54 27.13
N LYS A 592 -12.86 5.01 26.69
CA LYS A 592 -13.64 4.30 25.68
C LYS A 592 -12.80 4.20 24.40
N LYS A 593 -12.79 3.02 23.77
CA LYS A 593 -11.97 2.74 22.58
C LYS A 593 -12.22 3.77 21.47
N GLY A 594 -11.22 4.61 21.18
CA GLY A 594 -11.27 5.62 20.11
C GLY A 594 -11.65 7.04 20.55
N GLN A 595 -11.83 7.30 21.85
CA GLN A 595 -12.04 8.66 22.36
C GLN A 595 -10.71 9.39 22.54
N LYS A 596 -10.55 10.52 21.83
CA LYS A 596 -9.45 11.47 22.03
C LYS A 596 -9.94 12.59 22.96
N ILE A 597 -9.24 12.79 24.06
CA ILE A 597 -9.56 13.84 25.05
C ILE A 597 -8.48 14.91 24.88
N PRO A 598 -8.83 16.11 24.41
CA PRO A 598 -7.84 17.16 24.25
C PRO A 598 -7.23 17.58 25.59
N ASN A 599 -5.96 17.98 25.57
CA ASN A 599 -5.22 18.36 26.77
C ASN A 599 -5.33 19.87 27.02
N ALA A 600 -6.03 20.26 28.09
CA ALA A 600 -6.24 21.66 28.42
C ALA A 600 -4.93 22.38 28.81
N GLU A 601 -3.96 21.66 29.38
CA GLU A 601 -2.66 22.23 29.78
C GLU A 601 -1.85 22.69 28.57
N VAL A 602 -1.91 21.94 27.46
CA VAL A 602 -1.24 22.32 26.21
C VAL A 602 -1.74 23.67 25.70
N TYR A 603 -3.03 23.97 25.85
CA TYR A 603 -3.59 25.24 25.42
C TYR A 603 -3.16 26.41 26.30
N ALA A 604 -3.00 26.18 27.61
CA ALA A 604 -2.47 27.20 28.50
C ALA A 604 -1.01 27.55 28.17
N LEU A 605 -0.24 26.57 27.68
CA LEU A 605 1.16 26.74 27.32
C LEU A 605 1.36 27.45 25.97
N ILE A 606 0.63 27.05 24.93
CA ILE A 606 0.75 27.68 23.60
C ILE A 606 -0.01 29.01 23.50
N GLY A 607 -0.90 29.30 24.46
CA GLY A 607 -1.76 30.48 24.44
C GLY A 607 -2.78 30.48 23.29
N GLY A 608 -3.05 31.66 22.74
CA GLY A 608 -3.94 31.85 21.60
C GLY A 608 -5.39 32.24 21.93
N ALA A 609 -6.21 32.35 20.90
CA ALA A 609 -7.59 32.82 21.01
C ALA A 609 -8.50 31.82 21.76
N PRO A 610 -9.62 32.29 22.34
CA PRO A 610 -10.64 31.43 22.93
C PRO A 610 -11.09 30.34 21.96
N ARG A 611 -11.32 29.14 22.50
CA ARG A 611 -11.68 27.99 21.67
C ARG A 611 -13.02 28.23 20.96
N ARG A 612 -13.03 28.10 19.64
CA ARG A 612 -14.21 28.29 18.79
C ARG A 612 -14.30 27.24 17.70
N LYS A 613 -15.50 27.09 17.14
CA LYS A 613 -15.72 26.26 15.96
C LYS A 613 -15.27 27.01 14.71
N PHE A 614 -14.62 26.28 13.81
CA PHE A 614 -14.28 26.73 12.47
C PHE A 614 -15.11 25.93 11.47
N ASP A 615 -15.33 26.50 10.29
CA ASP A 615 -15.88 25.74 9.18
C ASP A 615 -14.94 24.58 8.83
N ALA A 616 -15.50 23.38 8.69
CA ALA A 616 -14.74 22.19 8.31
C ALA A 616 -14.11 22.34 6.91
N GLU A 617 -14.79 22.98 5.97
CA GLU A 617 -14.27 23.21 4.63
C GLU A 617 -13.08 24.17 4.67
N LEU A 618 -13.18 25.25 5.45
CA LEU A 618 -12.07 26.18 5.65
C LEU A 618 -10.84 25.50 6.27
N ILE A 619 -11.02 24.63 7.27
CA ILE A 619 -9.92 23.83 7.83
C ILE A 619 -9.29 22.97 6.72
N GLN A 620 -10.11 22.26 5.93
CA GLN A 620 -9.63 21.39 4.87
C GLN A 620 -8.83 22.16 3.82
N GLN A 621 -9.34 23.32 3.38
CA GLN A 621 -8.67 24.17 2.40
C GLN A 621 -7.33 24.67 2.95
N ARG A 622 -7.31 25.29 4.13
CA ARG A 622 -6.08 25.82 4.74
C ARG A 622 -5.02 24.75 4.89
N VAL A 623 -5.38 23.60 5.48
CA VAL A 623 -4.41 22.55 5.79
C VAL A 623 -3.92 21.83 4.52
N SER A 624 -4.83 21.39 3.64
CA SER A 624 -4.45 20.61 2.45
C SER A 624 -3.69 21.45 1.43
N LEU A 625 -4.08 22.73 1.23
CA LEU A 625 -3.42 23.57 0.24
C LEU A 625 -1.98 23.91 0.60
N MET A 626 -1.60 23.94 1.88
CA MET A 626 -0.19 24.16 2.25
C MET A 626 0.73 23.03 1.77
N MET A 627 0.29 21.77 1.89
CA MET A 627 1.04 20.63 1.36
C MET A 627 1.09 20.65 -0.16
N ILE A 628 -0.06 20.92 -0.81
CA ILE A 628 -0.17 20.97 -2.27
C ILE A 628 0.71 22.08 -2.85
N ASN A 629 0.70 23.25 -2.22
CA ASN A 629 1.50 24.40 -2.62
C ASN A 629 3.00 24.09 -2.54
N GLU A 630 3.45 23.47 -1.44
CA GLU A 630 4.85 23.07 -1.30
C GLU A 630 5.26 21.96 -2.27
N ALA A 631 4.35 21.03 -2.60
CA ALA A 631 4.61 20.01 -3.60
C ALA A 631 4.85 20.62 -4.99
N LEU A 632 4.09 21.64 -5.37
CA LEU A 632 4.31 22.42 -6.60
C LEU A 632 5.69 23.08 -6.60
N ILE A 633 6.09 23.68 -5.48
CA ILE A 633 7.42 24.30 -5.34
C ILE A 633 8.52 23.24 -5.47
N CYS A 634 8.36 22.07 -4.85
CA CYS A 634 9.33 20.97 -4.98
C CYS A 634 9.48 20.49 -6.44
N LEU A 635 8.41 20.50 -7.22
CA LEU A 635 8.49 20.22 -8.66
C LEU A 635 9.17 21.36 -9.42
N GLN A 636 8.84 22.61 -9.11
CA GLN A 636 9.42 23.80 -9.74
C GLN A 636 10.94 23.90 -9.52
N GLU A 637 11.41 23.52 -8.32
CA GLU A 637 12.82 23.52 -7.96
C GLU A 637 13.56 22.25 -8.41
N GLY A 638 12.85 21.27 -8.99
CA GLY A 638 13.45 20.02 -9.46
C GLY A 638 13.84 19.05 -8.33
N ILE A 639 13.31 19.22 -7.11
CA ILE A 639 13.48 18.26 -6.01
C ILE A 639 12.89 16.91 -6.40
N ILE A 640 11.70 16.92 -7.01
CA ILE A 640 11.10 15.76 -7.68
C ILE A 640 11.19 15.95 -9.19
N SER A 641 11.45 14.88 -9.92
CA SER A 641 11.60 14.95 -11.38
C SER A 641 10.29 14.99 -12.14
N CYS A 642 9.19 14.51 -11.55
CA CYS A 642 7.88 14.50 -12.21
C CYS A 642 6.71 14.43 -11.22
N PRO A 643 5.48 14.82 -11.65
CA PRO A 643 4.28 14.79 -10.81
C PRO A 643 3.94 13.41 -10.22
N ARG A 644 4.14 12.34 -11.00
CA ARG A 644 3.89 10.96 -10.56
C ARG A 644 4.66 10.61 -9.29
N ASP A 645 5.95 10.92 -9.24
CA ASP A 645 6.80 10.57 -8.11
C ASP A 645 6.41 11.38 -6.87
N GLY A 646 6.02 12.65 -7.07
CA GLY A 646 5.42 13.47 -6.02
C GLY A 646 4.12 12.88 -5.47
N ASP A 647 3.19 12.51 -6.36
CA ASP A 647 1.92 11.90 -5.98
C ASP A 647 2.11 10.60 -5.19
N ILE A 648 2.99 9.72 -5.65
CA ILE A 648 3.35 8.49 -4.94
C ILE A 648 3.97 8.80 -3.58
N GLY A 649 4.92 9.74 -3.51
CA GLY A 649 5.56 10.13 -2.26
C GLY A 649 4.58 10.65 -1.22
N ALA A 650 3.68 11.56 -1.62
CA ALA A 650 2.68 12.13 -0.74
C ALA A 650 1.66 11.10 -0.26
N VAL A 651 1.16 10.23 -1.15
CA VAL A 651 0.15 9.22 -0.81
C VAL A 651 0.73 8.13 0.10
N PHE A 652 1.88 7.57 -0.25
CA PHE A 652 2.45 6.39 0.43
C PHE A 652 3.37 6.72 1.61
N GLY A 653 3.93 7.94 1.64
CA GLY A 653 4.75 8.43 2.74
C GLY A 653 3.94 9.20 3.79
N LEU A 654 3.08 10.12 3.33
CA LEU A 654 2.43 11.11 4.20
C LEU A 654 0.93 10.86 4.40
N GLY A 655 0.36 9.90 3.67
CA GLY A 655 -1.05 9.56 3.77
C GLY A 655 -1.97 10.58 3.10
N PHE A 656 -1.49 11.30 2.09
CA PHE A 656 -2.37 12.10 1.23
C PHE A 656 -3.52 11.21 0.71
N PRO A 657 -4.79 11.69 0.71
CA PRO A 657 -5.94 10.83 0.40
C PRO A 657 -5.79 10.04 -0.92
N PRO A 658 -5.70 8.71 -0.90
CA PRO A 658 -5.42 7.93 -2.11
C PRO A 658 -6.47 8.06 -3.22
N PHE A 659 -7.74 8.23 -2.87
CA PHE A 659 -8.82 8.43 -3.86
C PHE A 659 -8.74 9.78 -4.58
N GLU A 660 -7.88 10.69 -4.10
CA GLU A 660 -7.54 11.95 -4.75
C GLU A 660 -6.33 11.83 -5.68
N GLY A 661 -5.61 10.72 -5.62
CA GLY A 661 -4.49 10.40 -6.52
C GLY A 661 -3.16 11.04 -6.16
N GLY A 662 -3.14 12.01 -5.24
CA GLY A 662 -1.96 12.78 -4.86
C GLY A 662 -2.16 14.28 -5.10
N PRO A 663 -1.25 15.14 -4.60
CA PRO A 663 -1.36 16.59 -4.73
C PRO A 663 -1.52 17.08 -6.18
N PHE A 664 -0.77 16.52 -7.14
CA PHE A 664 -0.82 16.96 -8.54
C PHE A 664 -2.11 16.51 -9.22
N ARG A 665 -2.51 15.25 -9.00
CA ARG A 665 -3.78 14.74 -9.52
C ARG A 665 -5.01 15.42 -8.89
N TYR A 666 -4.91 15.82 -7.62
CA TYR A 666 -5.93 16.64 -6.97
C TYR A 666 -6.08 18.00 -7.66
N ILE A 667 -4.97 18.67 -8.01
CA ILE A 667 -5.01 19.93 -8.76
C ILE A 667 -5.70 19.74 -10.12
N ASP A 668 -5.34 18.70 -10.87
CA ASP A 668 -5.95 18.42 -12.17
C ASP A 668 -7.47 18.16 -12.07
N ARG A 669 -7.91 17.49 -11.00
CA ARG A 669 -9.32 17.18 -10.75
C ARG A 669 -10.14 18.42 -10.38
N ILE A 670 -9.60 19.26 -9.48
CA ILE A 670 -10.28 20.50 -9.04
C ILE A 670 -10.22 21.58 -10.12
N GLY A 671 -9.16 21.57 -10.92
CA GLY A 671 -8.85 22.58 -11.91
C GLY A 671 -7.75 23.53 -11.41
N PRO A 672 -6.61 23.68 -12.14
CA PRO A 672 -5.52 24.58 -11.73
C PRO A 672 -5.97 26.02 -11.45
N ALA A 673 -6.88 26.56 -12.27
CA ALA A 673 -7.40 27.92 -12.08
C ALA A 673 -8.17 28.05 -10.76
N ARG A 674 -8.94 27.02 -10.39
CA ARG A 674 -9.67 27.02 -9.13
C ARG A 674 -8.74 26.93 -7.92
N ILE A 675 -7.68 26.13 -8.01
CA ILE A 675 -6.65 26.07 -6.96
C ILE A 675 -5.95 27.42 -6.79
N LEU A 676 -5.64 28.09 -7.89
CA LEU A 676 -5.05 29.44 -7.88
C LEU A 676 -5.98 30.43 -7.15
N GLU A 677 -7.26 30.48 -7.52
CA GLU A 677 -8.27 31.34 -6.86
C GLU A 677 -8.36 31.07 -5.34
N MET A 678 -8.34 29.80 -4.94
CA MET A 678 -8.40 29.41 -3.53
C MET A 678 -7.16 29.89 -2.76
N LEU A 679 -5.97 29.73 -3.34
CA LEU A 679 -4.71 30.21 -2.75
C LEU A 679 -4.68 31.73 -2.64
N GLU A 680 -5.10 32.46 -3.68
CA GLU A 680 -5.17 33.93 -3.67
C GLU A 680 -6.16 34.45 -2.62
N SER A 681 -7.32 33.79 -2.48
CA SER A 681 -8.32 34.12 -1.46
C SER A 681 -7.77 33.92 -0.03
N LEU A 682 -7.08 32.80 0.21
CA LEU A 682 -6.42 32.54 1.48
C LEU A 682 -5.26 33.50 1.73
N GLN A 683 -4.49 33.84 0.70
CA GLN A 683 -3.40 34.82 0.80
C GLN A 683 -3.92 36.20 1.21
N LYS A 684 -5.04 36.65 0.65
CA LYS A 684 -5.67 37.92 1.04
C LYS A 684 -6.10 37.94 2.51
N THR A 685 -6.55 36.81 3.03
CA THR A 685 -7.12 36.72 4.38
C THR A 685 -6.07 36.43 5.45
N TYR A 686 -5.08 35.59 5.12
CA TYR A 686 -4.13 35.01 6.07
C TYR A 686 -2.67 35.38 5.75
N GLY A 687 -2.39 36.06 4.64
CA GLY A 687 -1.07 36.59 4.31
C GLY A 687 -0.23 35.68 3.40
N GLY A 688 1.04 36.08 3.21
CA GLY A 688 1.93 35.59 2.15
C GLY A 688 2.24 34.09 2.16
N ARG A 689 1.99 33.36 3.25
CA ARG A 689 2.25 31.91 3.31
C ARG A 689 1.42 31.07 2.34
N PHE A 690 0.31 31.62 1.84
CA PHE A 690 -0.52 31.02 0.80
C PHE A 690 -0.18 31.50 -0.62
N HIS A 691 0.97 32.17 -0.80
CA HIS A 691 1.36 32.68 -2.11
C HIS A 691 1.43 31.54 -3.15
N PRO A 692 0.73 31.66 -4.28
CA PRO A 692 0.74 30.64 -5.32
C PRO A 692 2.08 30.65 -6.09
N PRO A 693 2.69 29.48 -6.36
CA PRO A 693 4.00 29.40 -6.97
C PRO A 693 3.90 29.64 -8.48
N GLN A 694 5.01 30.02 -9.10
CA GLN A 694 5.03 30.38 -10.53
C GLN A 694 4.55 29.23 -11.42
N ILE A 695 4.93 27.99 -11.10
CA ILE A 695 4.50 26.79 -11.83
C ILE A 695 2.98 26.65 -11.91
N LEU A 696 2.23 27.03 -10.86
CA LEU A 696 0.76 26.97 -10.89
C LEU A 696 0.21 28.03 -11.84
N GLN A 697 0.74 29.24 -11.78
CA GLN A 697 0.34 30.35 -12.65
C GLN A 697 0.62 30.01 -14.12
N ASP A 698 1.75 29.38 -14.41
CA ASP A 698 2.14 28.97 -15.77
C ASP A 698 1.25 27.84 -16.31
N ILE A 699 0.88 26.88 -15.45
CA ILE A 699 -0.07 25.82 -15.80
C ILE A 699 -1.45 26.42 -16.12
N VAL A 700 -1.92 27.37 -15.31
CA VAL A 700 -3.19 28.09 -15.57
C VAL A 700 -3.13 28.85 -16.90
N ARG A 701 -2.06 29.61 -17.14
CA ARG A 701 -1.89 30.39 -18.39
C ARG A 701 -1.81 29.50 -19.62
N SER A 702 -1.17 28.33 -19.52
CA SER A 702 -1.00 27.40 -20.64
C SER A 702 -2.19 26.46 -20.85
N GLY A 703 -3.15 26.40 -19.92
CA GLY A 703 -4.28 25.48 -19.98
C GLY A 703 -3.88 24.00 -19.87
N ARG A 704 -2.64 23.71 -19.44
CA ARG A 704 -2.11 22.35 -19.31
C ARG A 704 -2.56 21.69 -18.01
N ARG A 705 -2.30 20.39 -17.90
CA ARG A 705 -2.49 19.56 -16.70
C ARG A 705 -1.17 18.89 -16.32
N PHE A 706 -1.08 18.38 -15.10
CA PHE A 706 0.10 17.62 -14.65
C PHE A 706 0.11 16.18 -15.16
N HIS A 707 -1.07 15.58 -15.33
CA HIS A 707 -1.25 14.24 -15.86
C HIS A 707 -2.05 14.25 -17.16
N ASP A 708 -1.63 13.43 -18.12
CA ASP A 708 -2.43 13.10 -19.30
C ASP A 708 -3.61 12.19 -18.89
N GLU A 709 -4.77 12.34 -19.55
CA GLU A 709 -6.03 11.65 -19.17
C GLU A 709 -6.03 10.13 -19.37
#